data_AF-A0A7X8XVA1-F1
#
_entry.id   AF-A0A7X8XVA1-F1
#
_cell.length_a   1.000
_cell.length_b   1.000
_cell.length_c   1.000
_cell.angle_alpha   90.00
_cell.angle_beta   90.00
_cell.angle_gamma   90.00
#
_symmetry.space_group_name_H-M   'P 1'
#
loop_
_entity.id
_entity.type
_entity.pdbx_description
1 polymer ?
#
loop_
_entity_poly.entity_id
_entity_poly.type
_entity_poly.pdbx_seq_one_letter_code
_entity_poly.pdbx_strand_id
1 'polypeptide(L)'
;MKKYILSFFLLTAAWSLGHAQQQEKKNILFIAVDDLKPTLGSFGDDYAITPNIDKLADEGTVFLNNHCQQAVCGPSRASLLTGLRPDIVKVWDLKTKIRNKRPDVVTLPQHFKNNGYLVYGVGKIYDPRSVDKQQDATSWTEYTLPQNLKYPEGFKEPVFSYYQNPENIKKIRSLRKEAEAKGIEKKKINKWVQSRYKPAYEKADVPDDAYIDGAITNQGIEYIKELSNKKEPFFLAVGYKRPHLPFSAPTKYWDLYQENEVPLAKFQHKVEGGYDKAYHTSNELRGYKTEGLEVGQEDGLAVISEDGQRKLIHGYYAATSYVDALVGKLIGQLKESGLDKNTIIILWGDHGWHLGDHRLWNKHSNFEQATRSPMLIVDPTQKTVKQVNSVTEFVDIYPTLSDLANIPVPTHLSGTSLKPLLNGSEKVVKDYAVTQIARGQITGYSLKSGDLRYTVWYDKNPRTKKSLEGSKRVAEELYDYAADPLETKNLANHKAYKKKLEAMRTLFLDFFMNEREYKEFSVGQTQSSKDNWLKDAKARIEKHRKGDVSLTVLDKKGKPFSGEVKVEQIGHQFRFGGIVNSQLFTSDKKEIYEETFASVFEHAGYENALKIKHKKAFEKRHDQIDPFLKKNNISLRGHALVWEKQKNMPKEVQKFVSDKDTTQLIASLEEYVKFGLENYNVIEWDVLNEPRECHDVQDLTKRNSWAHWFKYAEQIRTNENVKFYLNENKVISSPYKTAEKNISFHYKVIKDILAEGAPLEALGFQSRMKQHIHPADIYDRLNIFAEFGLPMLGTEFEIVDSNYQKFTEEDRKNITREVMTVYFSHPMVEGLYVWTPFGTDRKAFYDLDGNPRAEAEVWKSQLAEWSTKETLSTDKSGVANFRGYKGTYKVSITKKGKTYTKVFKVDQPENTITVKLTELAN
;
A
#
# COMPACT_ATOMS: atom_id res chain seq x y z
N MET A 1 -32.62 56.27 -10.68
CA MET A 1 -31.26 55.67 -10.59
C MET A 1 -31.20 54.48 -9.60
N LYS A 2 -32.15 53.52 -9.65
CA LYS A 2 -32.16 52.33 -8.77
C LYS A 2 -32.23 50.98 -9.52
N LYS A 3 -32.25 50.99 -10.85
CA LYS A 3 -32.29 49.77 -11.69
C LYS A 3 -30.94 49.38 -12.33
N TYR A 4 -29.88 50.19 -12.19
CA TYR A 4 -28.56 49.90 -12.77
C TYR A 4 -27.50 49.46 -11.75
N ILE A 5 -27.79 49.49 -10.44
CA ILE A 5 -26.86 49.08 -9.38
C ILE A 5 -26.95 47.56 -9.10
N LEU A 6 -28.11 46.94 -9.38
CA LEU A 6 -28.31 45.49 -9.15
C LEU A 6 -27.61 44.62 -10.21
N SER A 7 -27.47 45.12 -11.44
CA SER A 7 -26.79 44.38 -12.53
C SER A 7 -25.26 44.45 -12.44
N PHE A 8 -24.70 45.42 -11.72
CA PHE A 8 -23.24 45.51 -11.51
C PHE A 8 -22.77 44.60 -10.36
N PHE A 9 -23.60 44.40 -9.33
CA PHE A 9 -23.31 43.47 -8.23
C PHE A 9 -23.48 41.99 -8.59
N LEU A 10 -24.34 41.67 -9.57
CA LEU A 10 -24.51 40.30 -10.08
C LEU A 10 -23.40 39.88 -11.05
N LEU A 11 -22.70 40.82 -11.71
CA LEU A 11 -21.53 40.50 -12.53
C LEU A 11 -20.22 40.37 -11.72
N THR A 12 -20.09 41.03 -10.58
CA THR A 12 -18.91 40.86 -9.71
C THR A 12 -18.99 39.63 -8.80
N ALA A 13 -20.19 39.16 -8.46
CA ALA A 13 -20.38 37.90 -7.70
C ALA A 13 -20.18 36.64 -8.55
N ALA A 14 -20.38 36.74 -9.88
CA ALA A 14 -20.12 35.65 -10.81
C ALA A 14 -18.63 35.48 -11.17
N TRP A 15 -17.78 36.47 -10.86
CA TRP A 15 -16.32 36.40 -11.08
C TRP A 15 -15.54 35.97 -9.84
N SER A 16 -16.12 36.01 -8.64
CA SER A 16 -15.47 35.61 -7.39
C SER A 16 -15.78 34.18 -6.93
N LEU A 17 -16.68 33.45 -7.63
CA LEU A 17 -17.00 32.04 -7.36
C LEU A 17 -16.24 31.04 -8.28
N GLY A 18 -15.33 31.54 -9.13
CA GLY A 18 -14.58 30.73 -10.10
C GLY A 18 -13.09 30.54 -9.78
N HIS A 19 -12.59 30.99 -8.63
CA HIS A 19 -11.21 30.75 -8.20
C HIS A 19 -11.22 30.06 -6.83
N ALA A 20 -11.70 28.82 -6.78
CA ALA A 20 -11.04 27.88 -5.88
C ALA A 20 -9.57 27.89 -6.33
N GLN A 21 -8.69 28.52 -5.54
CA GLN A 21 -7.26 28.59 -5.80
C GLN A 21 -6.79 27.14 -5.99
N GLN A 22 -6.63 26.74 -7.25
CA GLN A 22 -6.13 25.42 -7.58
C GLN A 22 -4.76 25.34 -6.93
N GLN A 23 -4.66 24.57 -5.84
CA GLN A 23 -3.44 24.51 -5.07
C GLN A 23 -2.31 24.11 -6.01
N GLU A 24 -1.34 24.99 -6.19
CA GLU A 24 -0.27 24.81 -7.16
C GLU A 24 0.45 23.48 -6.84
N LYS A 25 0.59 22.61 -7.85
CA LYS A 25 1.27 21.32 -7.66
C LYS A 25 2.73 21.61 -7.32
N LYS A 26 3.24 20.97 -6.27
CA LYS A 26 4.62 21.16 -5.79
C LYS A 26 5.60 20.43 -6.69
N ASN A 27 6.77 21.01 -6.91
CA ASN A 27 7.87 20.34 -7.60
C ASN A 27 8.59 19.36 -6.67
N ILE A 28 9.35 18.42 -7.25
CA ILE A 28 10.20 17.49 -6.52
C ILE A 28 11.65 17.64 -7.00
N LEU A 29 12.57 17.84 -6.06
CA LEU A 29 14.01 17.65 -6.26
C LEU A 29 14.44 16.37 -5.51
N PHE A 30 14.80 15.35 -6.28
CA PHE A 30 15.15 14.02 -5.80
C PHE A 30 16.65 13.78 -5.91
N ILE A 31 17.38 13.91 -4.79
CA ILE A 31 18.83 13.79 -4.71
C ILE A 31 19.20 12.40 -4.17
N ALA A 32 19.86 11.60 -5.00
CA ALA A 32 20.34 10.27 -4.62
C ALA A 32 21.87 10.27 -4.49
N VAL A 33 22.41 9.68 -3.43
CA VAL A 33 23.86 9.58 -3.21
C VAL A 33 24.27 8.11 -3.03
N ASP A 34 25.21 7.65 -3.85
CA ASP A 34 25.64 6.24 -3.87
C ASP A 34 26.60 5.90 -2.73
N ASP A 35 26.30 4.84 -1.97
CA ASP A 35 27.08 4.35 -0.83
C ASP A 35 27.23 5.37 0.33
N LEU A 36 26.32 6.35 0.44
CA LEU A 36 26.33 7.34 1.51
C LEU A 36 25.76 6.77 2.82
N LYS A 37 26.62 6.68 3.83
CA LYS A 37 26.28 6.40 5.22
C LYS A 37 25.85 7.71 5.94
N PRO A 38 25.16 7.67 7.10
CA PRO A 38 24.91 8.83 7.96
C PRO A 38 26.16 9.50 8.58
N THR A 39 27.26 9.63 7.83
CA THR A 39 28.49 10.35 8.20
C THR A 39 28.38 11.81 7.78
N LEU A 40 27.43 12.51 8.41
CA LEU A 40 27.05 13.90 8.13
C LEU A 40 26.88 14.60 9.49
N GLY A 41 27.23 15.88 9.61
CA GLY A 41 27.09 16.61 10.88
C GLY A 41 25.65 16.59 11.41
N SER A 42 24.68 16.80 10.52
CA SER A 42 23.22 16.72 10.79
C SER A 42 22.72 15.34 11.24
N PHE A 43 23.54 14.28 11.11
CA PHE A 43 23.25 12.93 11.58
C PHE A 43 24.08 12.54 12.81
N GLY A 44 24.85 13.48 13.38
CA GLY A 44 25.62 13.30 14.61
C GLY A 44 27.07 12.84 14.40
N ASP A 45 27.62 13.00 13.19
CA ASP A 45 29.04 12.75 12.92
C ASP A 45 29.85 14.05 13.05
N ASP A 46 30.43 14.28 14.22
CA ASP A 46 31.20 15.49 14.54
C ASP A 46 32.50 15.63 13.74
N TYR A 47 32.98 14.55 13.10
CA TYR A 47 34.17 14.59 12.25
C TYR A 47 33.82 15.05 10.83
N ALA A 48 32.58 14.85 10.36
CA ALA A 48 32.17 15.17 9.00
C ALA A 48 32.07 16.68 8.75
N ILE A 49 32.67 17.15 7.64
CA ILE A 49 32.54 18.54 7.19
C ILE A 49 31.53 18.59 6.04
N THR A 50 30.26 18.84 6.38
CA THR A 50 29.12 18.82 5.44
C THR A 50 28.18 20.03 5.58
N PRO A 51 28.70 21.26 5.52
CA PRO A 51 27.93 22.46 5.88
C PRO A 51 26.70 22.71 4.99
N ASN A 52 26.67 22.24 3.75
CA ASN A 52 25.54 22.51 2.84
C ASN A 52 24.35 21.59 3.11
N ILE A 53 24.61 20.30 3.30
CA ILE A 53 23.61 19.30 3.69
C ILE A 53 23.12 19.59 5.11
N ASP A 54 24.01 20.00 6.01
CA ASP A 54 23.62 20.37 7.38
C ASP A 54 22.70 21.59 7.41
N LYS A 55 23.01 22.61 6.59
CA LYS A 55 22.10 23.74 6.39
C LYS A 55 20.76 23.34 5.75
N LEU A 56 20.76 22.39 4.81
CA LEU A 56 19.52 21.86 4.23
C LEU A 56 18.71 21.11 5.29
N ALA A 57 19.39 20.40 6.21
CA ALA A 57 18.76 19.71 7.32
C ALA A 57 18.07 20.68 8.28
N ASP A 58 18.64 21.87 8.49
CA ASP A 58 18.00 22.95 9.25
C ASP A 58 16.69 23.45 8.61
N GLU A 59 16.48 23.23 7.31
CA GLU A 59 15.26 23.63 6.60
C GLU A 59 14.22 22.49 6.54
N GLY A 60 14.55 21.27 6.98
CA GLY A 60 13.70 20.08 6.84
C GLY A 60 13.67 19.15 8.04
N THR A 61 13.39 17.88 7.75
CA THR A 61 13.30 16.77 8.71
C THR A 61 14.35 15.71 8.43
N VAL A 62 15.21 15.48 9.42
CA VAL A 62 16.23 14.41 9.39
C VAL A 62 15.64 13.11 9.94
N PHE A 63 15.79 12.02 9.18
CA PHE A 63 15.34 10.69 9.59
C PHE A 63 16.51 9.87 10.10
N LEU A 64 16.62 9.76 11.43
CA LEU A 64 17.79 9.17 12.08
C LEU A 64 17.79 7.64 12.07
N ASN A 65 16.66 6.99 11.80
CA ASN A 65 16.49 5.53 11.85
C ASN A 65 15.88 4.99 10.53
N ASN A 66 16.49 5.36 9.40
CA ASN A 66 16.03 4.98 8.06
C ASN A 66 16.88 3.84 7.45
N HIS A 67 16.22 2.85 6.85
CA HIS A 67 16.88 1.63 6.36
C HIS A 67 16.56 1.27 4.89
N CYS A 68 17.58 0.72 4.22
CA CYS A 68 17.42 0.11 2.89
C CYS A 68 16.84 -1.31 2.97
N GLN A 69 16.15 -1.76 1.91
CA GLN A 69 15.60 -3.13 1.87
C GLN A 69 16.65 -4.20 1.54
N GLN A 70 17.78 -3.82 0.95
CA GLN A 70 18.93 -4.69 0.71
C GLN A 70 20.17 -3.82 0.50
N ALA A 71 21.23 -4.06 1.27
CA ALA A 71 22.48 -3.26 1.21
C ALA A 71 23.35 -3.61 -0.02
N VAL A 72 22.76 -3.41 -1.20
CA VAL A 72 23.34 -3.58 -2.54
C VAL A 72 22.65 -2.58 -3.48
N CYS A 73 23.42 -1.76 -4.20
CA CYS A 73 22.88 -0.62 -4.96
C CYS A 73 21.68 -0.97 -5.86
N GLY A 74 21.80 -1.97 -6.75
CA GLY A 74 20.74 -2.35 -7.68
C GLY A 74 19.42 -2.75 -7.01
N PRO A 75 19.42 -3.77 -6.13
CA PRO A 75 18.25 -4.15 -5.34
C PRO A 75 17.66 -3.01 -4.49
N SER A 76 18.49 -2.21 -3.82
CA SER A 76 18.01 -1.08 -3.01
C SER A 76 17.27 -0.03 -3.85
N ARG A 77 17.91 0.42 -4.94
CA ARG A 77 17.35 1.42 -5.86
C ARG A 77 16.11 0.90 -6.58
N ALA A 78 16.13 -0.36 -7.02
CA ALA A 78 14.95 -1.01 -7.59
C ALA A 78 13.79 -1.06 -6.59
N SER A 79 14.08 -1.35 -5.32
CA SER A 79 13.07 -1.42 -4.27
C SER A 79 12.44 -0.05 -4.00
N LEU A 80 13.25 1.00 -3.82
CA LEU A 80 12.76 2.37 -3.64
C LEU A 80 11.93 2.84 -4.84
N LEU A 81 12.50 2.75 -6.04
CA LEU A 81 11.91 3.33 -7.24
C LEU A 81 10.65 2.59 -7.70
N THR A 82 10.43 1.34 -7.27
CA THR A 82 9.16 0.64 -7.46
C THR A 82 8.25 0.71 -6.24
N GLY A 83 8.77 1.12 -5.08
CA GLY A 83 8.08 1.05 -3.79
C GLY A 83 7.79 -0.38 -3.33
N LEU A 84 8.47 -1.38 -3.90
CA LEU A 84 8.25 -2.80 -3.63
C LEU A 84 9.49 -3.41 -2.98
N ARG A 85 9.30 -4.31 -2.01
CA ARG A 85 10.42 -5.04 -1.39
C ARG A 85 11.15 -5.94 -2.43
N PRO A 86 12.44 -6.26 -2.24
CA PRO A 86 13.23 -7.10 -3.16
C PRO A 86 12.56 -8.41 -3.53
N ASP A 87 11.87 -9.03 -2.57
CA ASP A 87 11.11 -10.27 -2.77
C ASP A 87 9.85 -10.13 -3.62
N ILE A 88 9.36 -8.92 -3.84
CA ILE A 88 8.19 -8.64 -4.66
C ILE A 88 8.64 -8.17 -6.04
N VAL A 89 9.61 -7.26 -6.13
CA VAL A 89 10.21 -6.83 -7.41
C VAL A 89 11.08 -7.91 -8.06
N LYS A 90 11.53 -8.91 -7.27
CA LYS A 90 12.40 -10.04 -7.66
C LYS A 90 13.78 -9.60 -8.20
N VAL A 91 14.28 -8.46 -7.74
CA VAL A 91 15.63 -7.95 -8.04
C VAL A 91 16.47 -8.06 -6.78
N TRP A 92 17.35 -9.06 -6.73
CA TRP A 92 18.22 -9.34 -5.58
C TRP A 92 19.71 -9.24 -5.90
N ASP A 93 20.05 -8.91 -7.15
CA ASP A 93 21.41 -8.81 -7.64
C ASP A 93 21.58 -7.62 -8.59
N LEU A 94 22.81 -7.45 -9.08
CA LEU A 94 23.21 -6.36 -9.97
C LEU A 94 23.05 -6.71 -11.45
N LYS A 95 22.28 -7.73 -11.83
CA LYS A 95 22.15 -8.16 -13.24
C LYS A 95 20.69 -8.34 -13.66
N THR A 96 19.80 -8.57 -12.71
CA THR A 96 18.38 -8.72 -12.95
C THR A 96 17.77 -7.36 -13.24
N LYS A 97 17.14 -7.23 -14.40
CA LYS A 97 16.44 -6.01 -14.80
C LYS A 97 15.03 -5.96 -14.22
N ILE A 98 14.60 -4.80 -13.72
CA ILE A 98 13.26 -4.59 -13.15
C ILE A 98 12.17 -5.05 -14.13
N ARG A 99 12.18 -4.52 -15.36
CA ARG A 99 11.18 -4.80 -16.39
C ARG A 99 11.15 -6.26 -16.87
N ASN A 100 12.21 -7.04 -16.67
CA ASN A 100 12.21 -8.47 -16.97
C ASN A 100 11.41 -9.29 -15.95
N LYS A 101 11.23 -8.76 -14.73
CA LYS A 101 10.49 -9.42 -13.64
C LYS A 101 9.12 -8.81 -13.42
N ARG A 102 9.00 -7.50 -13.62
CA ARG A 102 7.77 -6.73 -13.50
C ARG A 102 7.68 -5.76 -14.68
N PRO A 103 7.18 -6.19 -15.85
CA PRO A 103 7.12 -5.34 -17.04
C PRO A 103 6.25 -4.09 -16.81
N ASP A 104 5.11 -4.26 -16.13
CA ASP A 104 4.09 -3.22 -15.97
C ASP A 104 4.18 -2.44 -14.65
N VAL A 105 5.22 -2.65 -13.84
CA VAL A 105 5.36 -1.93 -12.55
C VAL A 105 5.47 -0.43 -12.80
N VAL A 106 4.68 0.38 -12.11
CA VAL A 106 4.77 1.84 -12.23
C VAL A 106 5.83 2.34 -11.25
N THR A 107 6.97 2.79 -11.77
CA THR A 107 8.04 3.35 -10.95
C THR A 107 7.69 4.76 -10.46
N LEU A 108 8.35 5.24 -9.41
CA LEU A 108 8.14 6.56 -8.83
C LEU A 108 8.24 7.69 -9.87
N PRO A 109 9.31 7.80 -10.70
CA PRO A 109 9.36 8.85 -11.71
C PRO A 109 8.27 8.67 -12.78
N GLN A 110 7.98 7.43 -13.19
CA GLN A 110 6.89 7.13 -14.13
C GLN A 110 5.53 7.58 -13.59
N HIS A 111 5.27 7.41 -12.29
CA HIS A 111 4.02 7.82 -11.66
C HIS A 111 3.84 9.33 -11.64
N PHE A 112 4.91 10.08 -11.32
CA PHE A 112 4.86 11.54 -11.42
C PHE A 112 4.62 11.98 -12.87
N LYS A 113 5.29 11.36 -13.85
CA LYS A 113 5.07 11.61 -15.28
C LYS A 113 3.61 11.37 -15.68
N ASN A 114 3.03 10.24 -15.25
CA ASN A 114 1.63 9.89 -15.50
C ASN A 114 0.63 10.86 -14.83
N ASN A 115 1.07 11.64 -13.83
CA ASN A 115 0.25 12.62 -13.11
C ASN A 115 0.53 14.09 -13.53
N GLY A 116 1.13 14.26 -14.73
CA GLY A 116 1.29 15.54 -15.39
C GLY A 116 2.55 16.31 -15.01
N TYR A 117 3.59 15.63 -14.52
CA TYR A 117 4.88 16.25 -14.24
C TYR A 117 5.84 16.13 -15.43
N LEU A 118 6.69 17.15 -15.61
CA LEU A 118 7.93 17.00 -16.37
C LEU A 118 8.94 16.23 -15.51
N VAL A 119 9.40 15.07 -15.96
CA VAL A 119 10.25 14.19 -15.14
C VAL A 119 11.64 14.08 -15.75
N TYR A 120 12.60 14.80 -15.17
CA TYR A 120 13.96 14.96 -15.69
C TYR A 120 14.95 14.20 -14.81
N GLY A 121 15.97 13.59 -15.40
CA GLY A 121 16.96 12.80 -14.65
C GLY A 121 18.39 12.93 -15.16
N VAL A 122 19.35 12.86 -14.23
CA VAL A 122 20.78 12.77 -14.54
C VAL A 122 21.53 12.02 -13.44
N GLY A 123 22.60 11.31 -13.82
CA GLY A 123 23.50 10.63 -12.89
C GLY A 123 23.09 9.17 -12.60
N LYS A 124 23.29 8.70 -11.37
CA LYS A 124 22.93 7.35 -10.91
C LYS A 124 21.65 7.40 -10.08
N ILE A 125 20.50 7.30 -10.73
CA ILE A 125 19.19 7.12 -10.06
C ILE A 125 18.88 5.64 -9.92
N TYR A 126 18.74 4.95 -11.06
CA TYR A 126 18.80 3.49 -11.12
C TYR A 126 20.25 3.01 -11.05
N ASP A 127 20.46 1.76 -10.61
CA ASP A 127 21.70 1.08 -10.97
C ASP A 127 21.61 0.69 -12.45
N PRO A 128 22.54 1.12 -13.32
CA PRO A 128 22.46 0.90 -14.77
C PRO A 128 22.46 -0.59 -15.16
N ARG A 129 22.81 -1.48 -14.24
CA ARG A 129 22.81 -2.93 -14.48
C ARG A 129 21.46 -3.59 -14.14
N SER A 130 20.58 -2.89 -13.44
CA SER A 130 19.25 -3.35 -13.02
C SER A 130 18.12 -2.77 -13.88
N VAL A 131 18.43 -2.03 -14.94
CA VAL A 131 17.47 -1.46 -15.91
C VAL A 131 17.96 -1.64 -17.34
N ASP A 132 17.18 -1.22 -18.33
CA ASP A 132 17.64 -1.13 -19.71
C ASP A 132 18.68 0.00 -19.88
N LYS A 133 19.33 0.05 -21.05
CA LYS A 133 20.44 0.97 -21.31
C LYS A 133 20.03 2.45 -21.33
N GLN A 134 18.74 2.73 -21.47
CA GLN A 134 18.16 4.07 -21.47
C GLN A 134 17.60 4.46 -20.09
N GLN A 135 18.05 3.79 -19.02
CA GLN A 135 17.70 4.11 -17.62
C GLN A 135 16.21 4.00 -17.32
N ASP A 136 15.52 2.99 -17.87
CA ASP A 136 14.06 2.86 -17.78
C ASP A 136 13.35 4.03 -18.48
N ALA A 137 13.53 4.15 -19.80
CA ALA A 137 13.08 5.30 -20.60
C ALA A 137 11.60 5.71 -20.36
N THR A 138 10.72 4.76 -20.06
CA THR A 138 9.31 5.00 -19.74
C THR A 138 9.13 5.95 -18.54
N SER A 139 10.06 5.93 -17.58
CA SER A 139 10.08 6.76 -16.37
C SER A 139 10.27 8.26 -16.63
N TRP A 140 10.90 8.65 -17.75
CA TRP A 140 11.47 9.98 -17.91
C TRP A 140 10.79 10.75 -19.05
N THR A 141 10.62 12.06 -18.87
CA THR A 141 10.43 12.99 -19.98
C THR A 141 11.76 13.24 -20.68
N GLU A 142 12.82 13.46 -19.90
CA GLU A 142 14.18 13.70 -20.39
C GLU A 142 15.20 13.06 -19.44
N TYR A 143 16.28 12.45 -19.97
CA TYR A 143 17.34 11.87 -19.14
C TYR A 143 18.71 12.04 -19.80
N THR A 144 19.61 12.74 -19.11
CA THR A 144 20.99 12.88 -19.60
C THR A 144 21.79 11.64 -19.25
N LEU A 145 22.10 10.84 -20.28
CA LEU A 145 22.97 9.67 -20.15
C LEU A 145 24.43 10.09 -19.89
N PRO A 146 25.23 9.27 -19.19
CA PRO A 146 26.60 9.63 -18.80
C PRO A 146 27.51 10.09 -19.95
N GLN A 147 27.37 9.50 -21.15
CA GLN A 147 28.16 9.86 -22.33
C GLN A 147 27.83 11.26 -22.90
N ASN A 148 26.71 11.86 -22.49
CA ASN A 148 26.27 13.19 -22.92
C ASN A 148 26.65 14.28 -21.90
N LEU A 149 27.29 13.93 -20.78
CA LEU A 149 27.76 14.90 -19.81
C LEU A 149 28.88 15.76 -20.39
N LYS A 150 28.83 17.05 -20.08
CA LYS A 150 29.83 18.04 -20.48
C LYS A 150 30.85 18.23 -19.38
N TYR A 151 32.11 18.39 -19.76
CA TYR A 151 33.24 18.64 -18.88
C TYR A 151 33.85 20.01 -19.21
N PRO A 152 34.50 20.68 -18.24
CA PRO A 152 35.13 21.98 -18.46
C PRO A 152 36.27 21.90 -19.48
N GLU A 153 36.64 23.05 -20.04
CA GLU A 153 37.75 23.16 -20.99
C GLU A 153 39.04 22.55 -20.40
N GLY A 154 39.75 21.77 -21.23
CA GLY A 154 40.94 21.03 -20.79
C GLY A 154 40.66 19.66 -20.16
N PHE A 155 39.40 19.33 -19.82
CA PHE A 155 39.01 18.06 -19.23
C PHE A 155 38.14 17.21 -20.16
N LYS A 156 38.16 15.90 -19.94
CA LYS A 156 37.31 14.90 -20.62
C LYS A 156 36.67 14.01 -19.57
N GLU A 157 35.81 13.08 -19.98
CA GLU A 157 35.29 12.06 -19.06
C GLU A 157 36.44 11.38 -18.30
N PRO A 158 36.35 11.29 -16.95
CA PRO A 158 37.35 10.62 -16.14
C PRO A 158 37.62 9.20 -16.66
N VAL A 159 38.88 8.75 -16.59
CA VAL A 159 39.21 7.40 -17.03
C VAL A 159 38.53 6.37 -16.14
N PHE A 160 37.87 5.38 -16.76
CA PHE A 160 36.97 4.43 -16.08
C PHE A 160 35.78 5.09 -15.37
N SER A 161 35.48 6.35 -15.70
CA SER A 161 34.51 7.21 -15.01
C SER A 161 34.89 7.58 -13.57
N TYR A 162 36.17 7.43 -13.18
CA TYR A 162 36.65 7.72 -11.81
C TYR A 162 37.89 8.62 -11.71
N TYR A 163 38.84 8.50 -12.64
CA TYR A 163 40.20 9.05 -12.45
C TYR A 163 40.48 10.26 -13.34
N GLN A 164 40.89 11.36 -12.72
CA GLN A 164 41.37 12.59 -13.36
C GLN A 164 42.83 12.92 -13.03
N ASN A 165 43.46 12.26 -12.06
CA ASN A 165 44.85 12.54 -11.72
C ASN A 165 45.77 12.19 -12.91
N PRO A 166 46.62 13.14 -13.39
CA PRO A 166 47.50 12.92 -14.53
C PRO A 166 48.42 11.70 -14.40
N GLU A 167 48.93 11.39 -13.21
CA GLU A 167 49.81 10.24 -12.99
C GLU A 167 49.04 8.91 -13.07
N ASN A 168 47.84 8.85 -12.49
CA ASN A 168 46.97 7.68 -12.63
C ASN A 168 46.61 7.45 -14.10
N ILE A 169 46.26 8.53 -14.83
CA ILE A 169 45.94 8.47 -16.26
C ILE A 169 47.15 7.98 -17.06
N LYS A 170 48.34 8.51 -16.80
CA LYS A 170 49.60 8.11 -17.46
C LYS A 170 49.90 6.63 -17.24
N LYS A 171 49.78 6.15 -15.99
CA LYS A 171 49.95 4.73 -15.65
C LYS A 171 48.93 3.84 -16.37
N ILE A 172 47.65 4.22 -16.35
CA ILE A 172 46.58 3.49 -17.06
C ILE A 172 46.84 3.44 -18.56
N ARG A 173 47.26 4.54 -19.19
CA ARG A 173 47.62 4.59 -20.62
C ARG A 173 48.80 3.68 -20.93
N SER A 174 49.83 3.66 -20.07
CA SER A 174 50.97 2.76 -20.22
C SER A 174 50.53 1.29 -20.19
N LEU A 175 49.68 0.91 -19.24
CA LEU A 175 49.15 -0.46 -19.13
C LEU A 175 48.25 -0.84 -20.30
N ARG A 176 47.50 0.11 -20.90
CA ARG A 176 46.73 -0.15 -22.12
C ARG A 176 47.65 -0.49 -23.29
N LYS A 177 48.71 0.29 -23.50
CA LYS A 177 49.72 0.01 -24.54
C LYS A 177 50.38 -1.35 -24.33
N GLU A 178 50.70 -1.69 -23.07
CA GLU A 178 51.26 -3.00 -22.73
C GLU A 178 50.27 -4.14 -23.04
N ALA A 179 48.99 -3.97 -22.70
CA ALA A 179 47.95 -4.95 -23.01
C ALA A 179 47.81 -5.16 -24.52
N GLU A 180 47.83 -4.09 -25.30
CA GLU A 180 47.79 -4.12 -26.77
C GLU A 180 49.00 -4.84 -27.34
N ALA A 181 50.21 -4.52 -26.87
CA ALA A 181 51.45 -5.20 -27.28
C ALA A 181 51.45 -6.71 -26.93
N LYS A 182 50.76 -7.09 -25.85
CA LYS A 182 50.57 -8.49 -25.44
C LYS A 182 49.42 -9.20 -26.16
N GLY A 183 48.79 -8.57 -27.15
CA GLY A 183 47.70 -9.16 -27.92
C GLY A 183 46.39 -9.38 -27.13
N ILE A 184 46.19 -8.65 -26.03
CA ILE A 184 44.93 -8.73 -25.26
C ILE A 184 43.78 -8.20 -26.12
N GLU A 185 42.71 -9.00 -26.26
CA GLU A 185 41.51 -8.59 -27.00
C GLU A 185 41.00 -7.21 -26.54
N LYS A 186 40.67 -6.33 -27.50
CA LYS A 186 40.23 -4.94 -27.24
C LYS A 186 39.15 -4.82 -26.15
N LYS A 187 38.15 -5.71 -26.18
CA LYS A 187 37.05 -5.75 -25.18
C LYS A 187 37.49 -6.18 -23.76
N LYS A 188 38.67 -6.79 -23.62
CA LYS A 188 39.24 -7.28 -22.35
C LYS A 188 40.32 -6.35 -21.79
N ILE A 189 40.86 -5.41 -22.58
CA ILE A 189 41.94 -4.49 -22.16
C ILE A 189 41.60 -3.79 -20.84
N ASN A 190 40.42 -3.17 -20.73
CA ASN A 190 40.05 -2.43 -19.51
C ASN A 190 40.03 -3.33 -18.27
N LYS A 191 39.52 -4.56 -18.39
CA LYS A 191 39.54 -5.55 -17.30
C LYS A 191 40.97 -5.97 -16.95
N TRP A 192 41.83 -6.15 -17.94
CA TRP A 192 43.25 -6.49 -17.77
C TRP A 192 44.04 -5.39 -17.07
N VAL A 193 43.75 -4.12 -17.39
CA VAL A 193 44.36 -2.96 -16.73
C VAL A 193 43.88 -2.87 -15.29
N GLN A 194 42.57 -2.96 -15.06
CA GLN A 194 41.98 -2.87 -13.71
C GLN A 194 42.44 -3.99 -12.78
N SER A 195 42.79 -5.17 -13.29
CA SER A 195 43.35 -6.24 -12.46
C SER A 195 44.79 -5.98 -11.99
N ARG A 196 45.45 -4.94 -12.52
CA ARG A 196 46.83 -4.56 -12.19
C ARG A 196 46.91 -3.19 -11.51
N TYR A 197 46.09 -2.24 -11.93
CA TYR A 197 46.09 -0.88 -11.41
C TYR A 197 44.66 -0.32 -11.42
N LYS A 198 44.13 -0.12 -10.22
CA LYS A 198 42.79 0.42 -9.97
C LYS A 198 42.80 1.00 -8.55
N PRO A 199 43.36 2.20 -8.33
CA PRO A 199 43.44 2.80 -7.00
C PRO A 199 42.08 2.91 -6.31
N ALA A 200 42.01 2.57 -5.03
CA ALA A 200 40.79 2.64 -4.22
C ALA A 200 40.40 4.08 -3.88
N TYR A 201 41.28 5.04 -4.12
CA TYR A 201 41.08 6.46 -3.89
C TYR A 201 41.89 7.29 -4.88
N GLU A 202 41.50 8.54 -5.06
CA GLU A 202 42.26 9.52 -5.85
C GLU A 202 42.11 10.93 -5.28
N LYS A 203 43.26 11.60 -5.15
CA LYS A 203 43.39 13.04 -4.89
C LYS A 203 43.96 13.70 -6.14
N ALA A 204 43.23 14.64 -6.74
CA ALA A 204 43.70 15.41 -7.89
C ALA A 204 43.40 16.90 -7.70
N ASP A 205 44.35 17.75 -8.04
CA ASP A 205 44.16 19.20 -8.00
C ASP A 205 43.47 19.67 -9.29
N VAL A 206 42.14 19.62 -9.28
CA VAL A 206 41.27 19.84 -10.43
C VAL A 206 39.98 20.55 -9.98
N PRO A 207 39.26 21.25 -10.87
CA PRO A 207 37.94 21.79 -10.53
C PRO A 207 36.93 20.67 -10.26
N ASP A 208 35.84 20.99 -9.57
CA ASP A 208 34.81 20.03 -9.16
C ASP A 208 34.24 19.24 -10.34
N ASP A 209 33.90 19.94 -11.41
CA ASP A 209 33.31 19.39 -12.64
C ASP A 209 34.31 18.71 -13.58
N ALA A 210 35.58 18.63 -13.20
CA ALA A 210 36.48 17.63 -13.79
C ALA A 210 36.01 16.21 -13.44
N TYR A 211 35.51 15.97 -12.22
CA TYR A 211 34.93 14.67 -11.88
C TYR A 211 33.46 14.56 -12.30
N ILE A 212 33.01 13.32 -12.48
CA ILE A 212 31.67 13.03 -13.02
C ILE A 212 30.53 13.64 -12.19
N ASP A 213 30.66 13.69 -10.86
CA ASP A 213 29.61 14.23 -9.99
C ASP A 213 29.45 15.76 -10.14
N GLY A 214 30.53 16.48 -10.44
CA GLY A 214 30.45 17.91 -10.76
C GLY A 214 29.82 18.14 -12.13
N ALA A 215 30.13 17.31 -13.13
CA ALA A 215 29.44 17.34 -14.42
C ALA A 215 27.93 17.01 -14.29
N ILE A 216 27.56 16.05 -13.43
CA ILE A 216 26.16 15.74 -13.08
C ILE A 216 25.48 16.95 -12.45
N THR A 217 26.15 17.64 -11.53
CA THR A 217 25.63 18.85 -10.87
C THR A 217 25.37 19.96 -11.88
N ASN A 218 26.32 20.21 -12.79
CA ASN A 218 26.16 21.21 -13.85
C ASN A 218 24.95 20.89 -14.73
N GLN A 219 24.75 19.63 -15.10
CA GLN A 219 23.55 19.24 -15.86
C GLN A 219 22.25 19.42 -15.06
N GLY A 220 22.26 19.12 -13.75
CA GLY A 220 21.12 19.39 -12.87
C GLY A 220 20.79 20.88 -12.79
N ILE A 221 21.82 21.74 -12.70
CA ILE A 221 21.69 23.21 -12.74
C ILE A 221 21.05 23.67 -14.06
N GLU A 222 21.49 23.13 -15.19
CA GLU A 222 20.89 23.47 -16.49
C GLU A 222 19.42 23.03 -16.58
N TYR A 223 19.07 21.87 -16.04
CA TYR A 223 17.67 21.46 -15.94
C TYR A 223 16.84 22.38 -15.04
N ILE A 224 17.37 22.84 -13.90
CA ILE A 224 16.67 23.81 -13.04
C ILE A 224 16.37 25.10 -13.83
N LYS A 225 17.35 25.63 -14.58
CA LYS A 225 17.17 26.82 -15.43
C LYS A 225 16.17 26.60 -16.56
N GLU A 226 16.15 25.41 -17.16
CA GLU A 226 15.16 25.07 -18.19
C GLU A 226 13.75 24.99 -17.59
N LEU A 227 13.60 24.26 -16.49
CA LEU A 227 12.33 24.00 -15.82
C LEU A 227 11.75 25.26 -15.16
N SER A 228 12.57 26.23 -14.76
CA SER A 228 12.09 27.51 -14.23
C SER A 228 11.29 28.33 -15.25
N ASN A 229 11.39 27.99 -16.53
CA ASN A 229 10.64 28.63 -17.62
C ASN A 229 9.39 27.83 -18.05
N LYS A 230 9.06 26.74 -17.35
CA LYS A 230 7.90 25.87 -17.64
C LYS A 230 6.76 26.17 -16.66
N LYS A 231 5.51 25.91 -17.10
CA LYS A 231 4.31 26.09 -16.25
C LYS A 231 3.93 24.79 -15.55
N GLU A 232 4.31 23.66 -16.13
CA GLU A 232 4.09 22.33 -15.61
C GLU A 232 4.96 22.08 -14.37
N PRO A 233 4.46 21.37 -13.34
CA PRO A 233 5.29 20.97 -12.21
C PRO A 233 6.34 19.96 -12.66
N PHE A 234 7.46 19.89 -11.94
CA PHE A 234 8.57 19.00 -12.31
C PHE A 234 8.99 18.04 -11.20
N PHE A 235 9.57 16.92 -11.63
CA PHE A 235 10.33 15.98 -10.81
C PHE A 235 11.74 15.93 -11.39
N LEU A 236 12.73 16.47 -10.68
CA LEU A 236 14.12 16.47 -11.10
C LEU A 236 14.92 15.49 -10.23
N ALA A 237 15.47 14.44 -10.86
CA ALA A 237 16.31 13.45 -10.20
C ALA A 237 17.79 13.69 -10.49
N VAL A 238 18.60 13.89 -9.45
CA VAL A 238 20.06 14.07 -9.54
C VAL A 238 20.76 13.00 -8.71
N GLY A 239 21.53 12.12 -9.37
CA GLY A 239 22.14 10.96 -8.74
C GLY A 239 23.67 11.01 -8.70
N TYR A 240 24.23 11.26 -7.53
CA TYR A 240 25.67 11.28 -7.29
C TYR A 240 26.25 9.87 -7.12
N LYS A 241 27.49 9.68 -7.59
CA LYS A 241 28.21 8.41 -7.52
C LYS A 241 29.21 8.34 -6.38
N ARG A 242 29.74 9.44 -5.86
CA ARG A 242 30.50 9.43 -4.60
C ARG A 242 29.52 9.36 -3.41
N PRO A 243 29.92 8.82 -2.25
CA PRO A 243 31.25 8.31 -1.90
C PRO A 243 31.50 6.82 -2.26
N HIS A 244 30.73 6.17 -3.15
CA HIS A 244 31.07 4.81 -3.65
C HIS A 244 32.54 4.72 -4.09
N LEU A 245 33.21 3.57 -3.93
CA LEU A 245 34.59 3.38 -4.40
C LEU A 245 34.75 3.63 -5.92
N PRO A 246 35.92 4.06 -6.40
CA PRO A 246 37.06 4.54 -5.61
C PRO A 246 36.76 5.93 -5.01
N PHE A 247 37.33 6.24 -3.86
CA PHE A 247 37.15 7.53 -3.22
C PHE A 247 37.93 8.63 -3.96
N SER A 248 37.37 9.11 -5.07
CA SER A 248 37.95 10.14 -5.93
C SER A 248 37.29 11.49 -5.62
N ALA A 249 38.10 12.47 -5.22
CA ALA A 249 37.66 13.84 -4.96
C ALA A 249 38.78 14.85 -5.23
N PRO A 250 38.44 16.11 -5.59
CA PRO A 250 39.42 17.18 -5.70
C PRO A 250 40.24 17.41 -4.42
N THR A 251 41.51 17.77 -4.58
CA THR A 251 42.49 18.02 -3.49
C THR A 251 41.93 18.86 -2.35
N LYS A 252 41.22 19.95 -2.67
CA LYS A 252 40.63 20.85 -1.68
C LYS A 252 39.69 20.19 -0.67
N TYR A 253 39.06 19.05 -0.99
CA TYR A 253 38.21 18.31 -0.05
C TYR A 253 38.98 17.32 0.81
N TRP A 254 40.10 16.81 0.30
CA TRP A 254 41.03 16.03 1.11
C TRP A 254 41.69 16.90 2.17
N ASP A 255 42.04 18.14 1.82
CA ASP A 255 42.73 19.09 2.70
C ASP A 255 41.84 19.60 3.85
N LEU A 256 40.54 19.31 3.84
CA LEU A 256 39.63 19.56 4.96
C LEU A 256 39.92 18.69 6.19
N TYR A 257 40.62 17.56 5.99
CA TYR A 257 40.81 16.53 7.01
C TYR A 257 42.29 16.21 7.20
N GLN A 258 42.68 16.00 8.45
CA GLN A 258 44.00 15.48 8.81
C GLN A 258 43.95 13.96 8.87
N GLU A 259 44.72 13.29 8.00
CA GLU A 259 44.68 11.82 7.81
C GLU A 259 45.00 11.05 9.10
N ASN A 260 45.95 11.53 9.89
CA ASN A 260 46.36 10.94 11.16
C ASN A 260 45.29 11.07 12.27
N GLU A 261 44.33 11.99 12.13
CA GLU A 261 43.25 12.21 13.09
C GLU A 261 41.95 11.48 12.73
N VAL A 262 41.90 10.84 11.55
CA VAL A 262 40.71 10.13 11.06
C VAL A 262 40.27 9.04 12.05
N PRO A 263 39.02 9.07 12.58
CA PRO A 263 38.59 8.08 13.56
C PRO A 263 38.45 6.70 12.92
N LEU A 264 39.03 5.69 13.57
CA LEU A 264 38.84 4.28 13.22
C LEU A 264 37.63 3.69 13.95
N ALA A 265 37.03 2.65 13.39
CA ALA A 265 35.94 1.94 14.03
C ALA A 265 36.37 1.38 15.41
N LYS A 266 35.59 1.67 16.46
CA LYS A 266 35.88 1.24 17.83
C LYS A 266 35.83 -0.27 18.03
N PHE A 267 35.01 -0.96 17.23
CA PHE A 267 34.87 -2.42 17.25
C PHE A 267 35.20 -3.02 15.88
N GLN A 268 36.32 -3.74 15.81
CA GLN A 268 36.83 -4.36 14.58
C GLN A 268 37.00 -5.86 14.77
N HIS A 269 35.97 -6.52 15.30
CA HIS A 269 35.96 -7.98 15.51
C HIS A 269 34.65 -8.59 15.03
N LYS A 270 34.63 -9.92 14.90
CA LYS A 270 33.35 -10.61 14.76
C LYS A 270 32.53 -10.43 16.04
N VAL A 271 31.23 -10.22 15.86
CA VAL A 271 30.21 -10.30 16.89
C VAL A 271 30.33 -11.61 17.67
N GLU A 272 30.34 -11.52 19.00
CA GLU A 272 30.30 -12.68 19.89
C GLU A 272 28.99 -13.47 19.65
N GLY A 273 29.11 -14.74 19.25
CA GLY A 273 27.95 -15.58 18.92
C GLY A 273 27.23 -15.18 17.63
N GLY A 274 27.83 -14.30 16.80
CA GLY A 274 27.29 -13.92 15.50
C GLY A 274 27.36 -15.05 14.47
N TYR A 275 26.51 -14.99 13.45
CA TYR A 275 26.47 -16.02 12.41
C TYR A 275 27.54 -15.77 11.34
N ASP A 276 28.36 -16.78 11.01
CA ASP A 276 29.47 -16.61 10.05
C ASP A 276 29.05 -16.12 8.66
N LYS A 277 27.84 -16.46 8.20
CA LYS A 277 27.33 -15.97 6.91
C LYS A 277 26.77 -14.56 6.96
N ALA A 278 26.65 -13.93 8.14
CA ALA A 278 26.34 -12.50 8.22
C ALA A 278 27.44 -11.66 7.55
N TYR A 279 28.68 -12.13 7.59
CA TYR A 279 29.85 -11.47 7.06
C TYR A 279 30.05 -11.70 5.55
N HIS A 280 30.83 -10.82 4.93
CA HIS A 280 31.31 -10.94 3.56
C HIS A 280 32.82 -10.69 3.50
N THR A 281 33.44 -11.01 2.37
CA THR A 281 34.90 -10.97 2.21
C THR A 281 35.45 -9.63 1.71
N SER A 282 34.63 -8.57 1.70
CA SER A 282 34.99 -7.22 1.23
C SER A 282 35.55 -7.21 -0.20
N ASN A 283 34.98 -8.08 -1.04
CA ASN A 283 35.47 -8.37 -2.40
C ASN A 283 35.56 -7.14 -3.29
N GLU A 284 34.68 -6.17 -3.10
CA GLU A 284 34.69 -4.93 -3.87
C GLU A 284 35.98 -4.15 -3.62
N LEU A 285 36.26 -3.77 -2.37
CA LEU A 285 37.51 -3.11 -1.97
C LEU A 285 38.75 -3.93 -2.39
N ARG A 286 38.76 -5.24 -2.16
CA ARG A 286 39.89 -6.12 -2.55
C ARG A 286 40.13 -6.18 -4.06
N GLY A 287 39.11 -5.85 -4.85
CA GLY A 287 39.19 -5.71 -6.29
C GLY A 287 39.94 -4.46 -6.75
N TYR A 288 40.18 -3.49 -5.87
CA TYR A 288 41.05 -2.34 -6.14
C TYR A 288 42.52 -2.73 -5.96
N LYS A 289 43.37 -2.16 -6.81
CA LYS A 289 44.81 -2.36 -6.88
C LYS A 289 45.46 -0.99 -6.74
N THR A 290 45.74 -0.64 -5.50
CA THR A 290 46.28 0.66 -5.08
C THR A 290 47.72 0.45 -4.66
N GLU A 291 48.64 1.24 -5.20
CA GLU A 291 50.03 1.22 -4.75
C GLU A 291 50.09 1.74 -3.30
N GLY A 292 50.85 1.05 -2.43
CA GLY A 292 51.00 1.42 -1.01
C GLY A 292 49.84 1.04 -0.09
N LEU A 293 48.78 0.37 -0.58
CA LEU A 293 47.70 -0.14 0.26
C LEU A 293 47.56 -1.65 0.07
N GLU A 294 47.90 -2.41 1.12
CA GLU A 294 47.67 -3.84 1.18
C GLU A 294 46.30 -4.15 1.81
N VAL A 295 45.48 -4.93 1.11
CA VAL A 295 44.19 -5.42 1.62
C VAL A 295 44.24 -6.94 1.68
N GLY A 296 44.75 -7.44 2.81
CA GLY A 296 44.87 -8.86 3.12
C GLY A 296 43.53 -9.50 3.50
N GLN A 297 43.59 -10.79 3.85
CA GLN A 297 42.43 -11.53 4.32
C GLN A 297 42.83 -12.56 5.38
N GLU A 298 42.03 -12.65 6.44
CA GLU A 298 42.16 -13.63 7.52
C GLU A 298 40.74 -14.05 7.96
N ASP A 299 40.49 -15.35 8.12
CA ASP A 299 39.17 -15.91 8.46
C ASP A 299 37.99 -15.41 7.60
N GLY A 300 38.30 -15.10 6.35
CA GLY A 300 37.31 -14.56 5.42
C GLY A 300 37.14 -13.04 5.50
N LEU A 301 37.72 -12.33 6.46
CA LEU A 301 37.56 -10.88 6.68
C LEU A 301 38.79 -10.09 6.22
N ALA A 302 38.60 -8.78 5.96
CA ALA A 302 39.70 -7.94 5.50
C ALA A 302 40.74 -7.71 6.62
N VAL A 303 42.00 -7.59 6.23
CA VAL A 303 43.12 -7.13 7.08
C VAL A 303 43.71 -5.91 6.39
N ILE A 304 43.73 -4.77 7.07
CA ILE A 304 44.30 -3.52 6.57
C ILE A 304 45.02 -2.85 7.75
N SER A 305 46.25 -2.38 7.54
CA SER A 305 47.00 -1.61 8.54
C SER A 305 46.23 -0.35 8.93
N GLU A 306 46.43 0.16 10.15
CA GLU A 306 45.75 1.38 10.61
C GLU A 306 45.95 2.56 9.65
N ASP A 307 47.17 2.79 9.16
CA ASP A 307 47.46 3.82 8.16
C ASP A 307 46.65 3.61 6.87
N GLY A 308 46.54 2.36 6.39
CA GLY A 308 45.72 2.02 5.24
C GLY A 308 44.22 2.26 5.48
N GLN A 309 43.73 1.97 6.69
CA GLN A 309 42.34 2.26 7.08
C GLN A 309 42.09 3.77 7.13
N ARG A 310 42.96 4.54 7.79
CA ARG A 310 42.88 6.00 7.87
C ARG A 310 42.87 6.61 6.48
N LYS A 311 43.73 6.13 5.57
CA LYS A 311 43.76 6.62 4.19
C LYS A 311 42.46 6.39 3.42
N LEU A 312 41.86 5.20 3.58
CA LEU A 312 40.58 4.86 2.96
C LEU A 312 39.46 5.73 3.52
N ILE A 313 39.40 5.88 4.85
CA ILE A 313 38.37 6.65 5.52
C ILE A 313 38.52 8.14 5.21
N HIS A 314 39.75 8.67 5.17
CA HIS A 314 40.04 10.04 4.71
C HIS A 314 39.46 10.30 3.32
N GLY A 315 39.67 9.36 2.39
CA GLY A 315 39.08 9.45 1.05
C GLY A 315 37.56 9.42 1.07
N TYR A 316 36.96 8.58 1.90
CA TYR A 316 35.50 8.52 2.05
C TYR A 316 34.94 9.88 2.54
N TYR A 317 35.51 10.47 3.58
CA TYR A 317 35.11 11.79 4.08
C TYR A 317 35.35 12.91 3.05
N ALA A 318 36.48 12.90 2.34
CA ALA A 318 36.75 13.86 1.27
C ALA A 318 35.72 13.75 0.14
N ALA A 319 35.34 12.54 -0.25
CA ALA A 319 34.31 12.29 -1.25
C ALA A 319 32.91 12.71 -0.77
N THR A 320 32.61 12.55 0.52
CA THR A 320 31.36 13.04 1.14
C THR A 320 31.30 14.57 1.16
N SER A 321 32.37 15.27 1.59
CA SER A 321 32.43 16.75 1.54
C SER A 321 32.39 17.30 0.11
N TYR A 322 32.95 16.56 -0.84
CA TYR A 322 32.82 16.90 -2.25
C TYR A 322 31.36 16.87 -2.70
N VAL A 323 30.62 15.81 -2.39
CA VAL A 323 29.18 15.72 -2.69
C VAL A 323 28.39 16.80 -1.95
N ASP A 324 28.72 17.10 -0.70
CA ASP A 324 28.12 18.20 0.06
C ASP A 324 28.22 19.54 -0.69
N ALA A 325 29.41 19.91 -1.16
CA ALA A 325 29.60 21.14 -1.91
C ALA A 325 28.81 21.16 -3.23
N LEU A 326 28.68 20.02 -3.90
CA LEU A 326 27.86 19.88 -5.11
C LEU A 326 26.36 20.02 -4.84
N VAL A 327 25.87 19.43 -3.76
CA VAL A 327 24.49 19.64 -3.28
C VAL A 327 24.28 21.13 -2.98
N GLY A 328 25.23 21.79 -2.34
CA GLY A 328 25.19 23.24 -2.10
C GLY A 328 25.00 24.05 -3.37
N LYS A 329 25.74 23.75 -4.45
CA LYS A 329 25.57 24.40 -5.76
C LYS A 329 24.19 24.15 -6.37
N LEU A 330 23.70 22.92 -6.30
CA LEU A 330 22.39 22.55 -6.84
C LEU A 330 21.25 23.27 -6.10
N ILE A 331 21.28 23.28 -4.77
CA ILE A 331 20.30 24.00 -3.93
C ILE A 331 20.43 25.51 -4.12
N GLY A 332 21.65 26.04 -4.26
CA GLY A 332 21.90 27.44 -4.59
C GLY A 332 21.18 27.86 -5.87
N GLN A 333 21.34 27.09 -6.94
CA GLN A 333 20.63 27.36 -8.21
C GLN A 333 19.11 27.29 -8.05
N LEU A 334 18.58 26.34 -7.29
CA LEU A 334 17.13 26.23 -7.04
C LEU A 334 16.58 27.50 -6.37
N LYS A 335 17.34 28.05 -5.39
CA LYS A 335 17.02 29.30 -4.69
C LYS A 335 17.15 30.52 -5.60
N GLU A 336 18.19 30.59 -6.41
CA GLU A 336 18.38 31.66 -7.41
C GLU A 336 17.26 31.70 -8.44
N SER A 337 16.73 30.54 -8.84
CA SER A 337 15.57 30.44 -9.74
C SER A 337 14.23 30.69 -9.04
N GLY A 338 14.21 30.90 -7.72
CA GLY A 338 12.99 31.12 -6.93
C GLY A 338 12.07 29.90 -6.80
N LEU A 339 12.53 28.72 -7.22
CA LEU A 339 11.76 27.48 -7.25
C LEU A 339 11.74 26.78 -5.88
N ASP A 340 12.68 27.11 -5.00
CA ASP A 340 12.83 26.54 -3.66
C ASP A 340 11.56 26.62 -2.81
N LYS A 341 10.77 27.68 -2.95
CA LYS A 341 9.55 27.92 -2.18
C LYS A 341 8.40 26.96 -2.50
N ASN A 342 8.43 26.29 -3.65
CA ASN A 342 7.42 25.32 -4.09
C ASN A 342 8.02 23.95 -4.42
N THR A 343 9.24 23.65 -3.96
CA THR A 343 9.93 22.40 -4.29
C THR A 343 10.17 21.56 -3.04
N ILE A 344 9.57 20.37 -2.99
CA ILE A 344 9.91 19.35 -2.01
C ILE A 344 11.28 18.79 -2.38
N ILE A 345 12.21 18.81 -1.43
CA ILE A 345 13.56 18.28 -1.62
C ILE A 345 13.69 17.01 -0.80
N ILE A 346 14.18 15.94 -1.42
CA ILE A 346 14.59 14.73 -0.71
C ILE A 346 16.04 14.41 -1.03
N LEU A 347 16.84 14.17 0.00
CA LEU A 347 18.19 13.64 -0.09
C LEU A 347 18.23 12.28 0.60
N TRP A 348 18.80 11.28 -0.09
CA TRP A 348 18.95 9.94 0.46
C TRP A 348 20.24 9.26 -0.02
N GLY A 349 20.86 8.46 0.86
CA GLY A 349 21.89 7.48 0.48
C GLY A 349 21.25 6.16 0.05
N ASP A 350 21.80 5.36 -0.85
CA ASP A 350 21.12 4.13 -1.30
C ASP A 350 21.30 2.91 -0.37
N HIS A 351 22.24 2.98 0.56
CA HIS A 351 22.41 2.09 1.71
C HIS A 351 23.50 2.67 2.62
N GLY A 352 23.80 2.03 3.75
CA GLY A 352 24.94 2.36 4.59
C GLY A 352 26.27 1.87 4.02
N TRP A 353 27.32 1.87 4.83
CA TRP A 353 28.66 1.45 4.45
C TRP A 353 29.47 1.02 5.68
N HIS A 354 30.36 0.06 5.50
CA HIS A 354 31.33 -0.39 6.51
C HIS A 354 32.68 0.29 6.29
N LEU A 355 33.24 0.84 7.37
CA LEU A 355 34.53 1.56 7.39
C LEU A 355 35.49 0.90 8.40
N GLY A 356 35.58 -0.44 8.36
CA GLY A 356 36.43 -1.24 9.25
C GLY A 356 35.67 -1.86 10.43
N ASP A 357 34.47 -1.39 10.73
CA ASP A 357 33.61 -2.00 11.74
C ASP A 357 33.31 -3.47 11.39
N HIS A 358 33.33 -4.35 12.39
CA HIS A 358 33.24 -5.80 12.22
C HIS A 358 34.32 -6.41 11.28
N ARG A 359 35.44 -5.71 11.03
CA ARG A 359 36.45 -5.97 9.98
C ARG A 359 35.86 -6.02 8.56
N LEU A 360 34.71 -5.38 8.37
CA LEU A 360 34.04 -5.27 7.09
C LEU A 360 34.36 -3.94 6.44
N TRP A 361 34.33 -3.96 5.11
CA TRP A 361 34.40 -2.79 4.24
C TRP A 361 33.35 -2.98 3.15
N ASN A 362 32.86 -1.91 2.53
CA ASN A 362 31.74 -1.96 1.57
C ASN A 362 30.38 -2.14 2.25
N LYS A 363 29.40 -2.79 1.62
CA LYS A 363 27.98 -2.77 2.07
C LYS A 363 27.31 -4.11 2.36
N HIS A 364 27.83 -5.25 1.96
CA HIS A 364 26.98 -6.40 1.66
C HIS A 364 26.53 -7.23 2.89
N SER A 365 25.95 -6.65 3.94
CA SER A 365 25.53 -7.32 5.19
C SER A 365 24.14 -6.87 5.66
N ASN A 366 23.62 -7.52 6.71
CA ASN A 366 22.41 -7.12 7.42
C ASN A 366 22.72 -6.33 8.71
N PHE A 367 23.98 -5.95 8.93
CA PHE A 367 24.38 -5.17 10.11
C PHE A 367 23.89 -3.72 10.01
N GLU A 368 23.82 -3.03 11.13
CA GLU A 368 23.34 -1.64 11.20
C GLU A 368 24.09 -0.74 10.22
N GLN A 369 25.42 -0.89 10.19
CA GLN A 369 26.32 0.00 9.49
C GLN A 369 26.11 -0.01 7.97
N ALA A 370 25.69 -1.16 7.43
CA ALA A 370 25.36 -1.37 6.02
C ALA A 370 23.90 -1.00 5.66
N THR A 371 22.97 -1.08 6.61
CA THR A 371 21.54 -0.96 6.29
C THR A 371 20.96 0.42 6.63
N ARG A 372 21.47 1.07 7.68
CA ARG A 372 21.08 2.43 8.08
C ARG A 372 21.69 3.45 7.12
N SER A 373 20.86 4.31 6.56
CA SER A 373 21.25 5.23 5.49
C SER A 373 20.55 6.58 5.66
N PRO A 374 21.21 7.71 5.35
CA PRO A 374 20.68 9.02 5.66
C PRO A 374 19.48 9.33 4.75
N MET A 375 18.48 9.98 5.32
CA MET A 375 17.35 10.54 4.60
C MET A 375 16.95 11.87 5.21
N LEU A 376 16.76 12.86 4.35
CA LEU A 376 16.33 14.22 4.70
C LEU A 376 15.22 14.63 3.74
N ILE A 377 14.14 15.20 4.27
CA ILE A 377 13.02 15.74 3.48
C ILE A 377 12.76 17.19 3.90
N VAL A 378 12.70 18.08 2.91
CA VAL A 378 12.27 19.48 3.06
C VAL A 378 10.94 19.62 2.32
N ASP A 379 9.90 20.11 3.00
CA ASP A 379 8.68 20.59 2.37
C ASP A 379 8.52 22.09 2.70
N PRO A 380 8.81 23.00 1.76
CA PRO A 380 8.84 24.44 2.03
C PRO A 380 7.45 25.03 2.32
N THR A 381 6.37 24.27 2.06
CA THR A 381 4.99 24.76 2.16
C THR A 381 4.35 24.52 3.53
N GLN A 382 5.02 23.79 4.41
CA GLN A 382 4.51 23.48 5.75
C GLN A 382 5.65 23.40 6.76
N LYS A 383 5.33 23.68 8.03
CA LYS A 383 6.28 23.42 9.11
C LYS A 383 6.42 21.91 9.30
N THR A 384 7.66 21.45 9.36
CA THR A 384 7.97 20.05 9.66
C THR A 384 8.73 19.93 10.98
N VAL A 385 8.69 18.74 11.58
CA VAL A 385 9.52 18.40 12.73
C VAL A 385 10.99 18.35 12.32
N LYS A 386 11.92 18.68 13.21
CA LYS A 386 13.36 18.67 12.87
C LYS A 386 13.94 17.27 12.71
N GLN A 387 13.51 16.33 13.55
CA GLN A 387 14.08 15.00 13.61
C GLN A 387 13.01 13.94 13.83
N VAL A 388 13.21 12.79 13.19
CA VAL A 388 12.39 11.59 13.32
C VAL A 388 13.29 10.42 13.72
N ASN A 389 12.99 9.82 14.87
CA ASN A 389 13.73 8.67 15.43
C ASN A 389 13.02 7.33 15.22
N SER A 390 11.73 7.35 14.86
CA SER A 390 11.00 6.13 14.54
C SER A 390 11.60 5.44 13.32
N VAL A 391 11.51 4.12 13.28
CA VAL A 391 12.00 3.33 12.16
C VAL A 391 11.27 3.70 10.86
N THR A 392 12.03 3.89 9.79
CA THR A 392 11.56 4.20 8.43
C THR A 392 12.36 3.41 7.40
N GLU A 393 11.85 3.30 6.18
CA GLU A 393 12.56 2.59 5.11
C GLU A 393 12.36 3.22 3.73
N PHE A 394 13.21 2.88 2.75
CA PHE A 394 13.10 3.47 1.41
C PHE A 394 11.81 3.17 0.64
N VAL A 395 11.15 2.03 0.89
CA VAL A 395 9.82 1.78 0.29
C VAL A 395 8.79 2.84 0.69
N ASP A 396 9.02 3.59 1.78
CA ASP A 396 8.15 4.66 2.26
C ASP A 396 8.30 5.96 1.46
N ILE A 397 9.40 6.15 0.74
CA ILE A 397 9.66 7.38 -0.02
C ILE A 397 8.61 7.58 -1.11
N TYR A 398 8.30 6.54 -1.88
CA TYR A 398 7.34 6.63 -2.97
C TYR A 398 5.94 7.08 -2.48
N PRO A 399 5.27 6.40 -1.52
CA PRO A 399 3.98 6.88 -1.04
C PRO A 399 4.08 8.26 -0.35
N THR A 400 5.21 8.58 0.28
CA THR A 400 5.44 9.90 0.90
C THR A 400 5.45 11.03 -0.12
N LEU A 401 6.23 10.91 -1.19
CA LEU A 401 6.30 11.95 -2.21
C LEU A 401 4.97 12.13 -2.93
N SER A 402 4.26 11.03 -3.23
CA SER A 402 2.91 11.11 -3.80
C SER A 402 1.93 11.86 -2.88
N ASP A 403 1.94 11.56 -1.57
CA ASP A 403 1.09 12.22 -0.56
C ASP A 403 1.47 13.69 -0.32
N LEU A 404 2.76 14.04 -0.32
CA LEU A 404 3.22 15.43 -0.19
C LEU A 404 2.90 16.29 -1.42
N ALA A 405 2.95 15.68 -2.61
CA ALA A 405 2.63 16.30 -3.89
C ALA A 405 1.13 16.33 -4.21
N ASN A 406 0.28 15.78 -3.32
CA ASN A 406 -1.16 15.64 -3.49
C ASN A 406 -1.56 14.93 -4.81
N ILE A 407 -0.81 13.90 -5.21
CA ILE A 407 -1.20 13.00 -6.31
C ILE A 407 -1.65 11.65 -5.75
N PRO A 408 -2.45 10.85 -6.50
CA PRO A 408 -2.91 9.54 -6.02
C PRO A 408 -1.74 8.66 -5.56
N VAL A 409 -1.86 8.03 -4.40
CA VAL A 409 -0.87 7.05 -3.91
C VAL A 409 -1.18 5.69 -4.54
N PRO A 410 -0.21 5.05 -5.23
CA PRO A 410 -0.43 3.72 -5.79
C PRO A 410 -0.71 2.66 -4.71
N THR A 411 -1.66 1.76 -4.98
CA THR A 411 -2.11 0.72 -4.02
C THR A 411 -1.13 -0.45 -3.86
N HIS A 412 -0.28 -0.67 -4.86
CA HIS A 412 0.67 -1.79 -4.89
C HIS A 412 1.89 -1.60 -3.97
N LEU A 413 2.12 -0.40 -3.45
CA LEU A 413 3.34 -0.04 -2.72
C LEU A 413 3.45 -0.83 -1.41
N SER A 414 4.65 -1.25 -1.04
CA SER A 414 4.96 -1.93 0.23
C SER A 414 5.27 -0.97 1.38
N GLY A 415 5.44 0.33 1.11
CA GLY A 415 5.72 1.35 2.11
C GLY A 415 4.49 2.14 2.54
N THR A 416 4.68 2.97 3.56
CA THR A 416 3.65 3.85 4.13
C THR A 416 4.14 5.30 4.08
N SER A 417 3.26 6.25 3.72
CA SER A 417 3.63 7.67 3.68
C SER A 417 4.06 8.21 5.05
N LEU A 418 5.24 8.84 5.10
CA LEU A 418 5.89 9.45 6.26
C LEU A 418 5.39 10.87 6.55
N LYS A 419 4.48 11.44 5.76
CA LYS A 419 3.86 12.76 6.00
C LYS A 419 3.38 13.00 7.45
N PRO A 420 2.80 12.01 8.18
CA PRO A 420 2.38 12.17 9.57
C PRO A 420 3.56 12.34 10.54
N LEU A 421 4.73 11.80 10.19
CA LEU A 421 5.96 12.03 10.96
C LEU A 421 6.47 13.45 10.67
N LEU A 422 6.49 13.85 9.38
CA LEU A 422 6.95 15.17 8.96
C LEU A 422 6.17 16.30 9.63
N ASN A 423 4.84 16.23 9.66
CA ASN A 423 3.99 17.26 10.27
C ASN A 423 3.80 17.08 11.79
N GLY A 424 4.36 16.01 12.38
CA GLY A 424 4.27 15.71 13.81
C GLY A 424 2.91 15.21 14.30
N SER A 425 1.98 14.86 13.40
CA SER A 425 0.68 14.31 13.79
C SER A 425 0.78 12.90 14.37
N GLU A 426 1.82 12.15 14.00
CA GLU A 426 2.15 10.83 14.56
C GLU A 426 3.63 10.75 14.93
N LYS A 427 3.96 9.98 15.97
CA LYS A 427 5.34 9.70 16.36
C LYS A 427 5.92 8.45 15.72
N VAL A 428 5.04 7.53 15.30
CA VAL A 428 5.38 6.23 14.73
C VAL A 428 4.29 5.88 13.71
N VAL A 429 4.67 5.55 12.48
CA VAL A 429 3.73 5.12 11.42
C VAL A 429 3.80 3.61 11.14
N LYS A 430 4.94 2.98 11.48
CA LYS A 430 5.21 1.55 11.27
C LYS A 430 6.06 0.95 12.39
N ASP A 431 5.92 -0.35 12.56
CA ASP A 431 6.51 -1.08 13.68
C ASP A 431 7.95 -1.56 13.39
N TYR A 432 8.30 -1.75 12.11
CA TYR A 432 9.62 -2.26 11.73
C TYR A 432 10.08 -1.80 10.34
N ALA A 433 11.40 -1.85 10.11
CA ALA A 433 12.03 -1.93 8.80
C ALA A 433 12.46 -3.36 8.49
N VAL A 434 12.48 -3.75 7.21
CA VAL A 434 12.98 -5.05 6.76
C VAL A 434 14.09 -4.88 5.74
N THR A 435 15.25 -5.46 6.05
CA THR A 435 16.37 -5.64 5.12
C THR A 435 16.59 -7.14 4.87
N GLN A 436 17.06 -7.50 3.68
CA GLN A 436 17.41 -8.88 3.37
C GLN A 436 18.74 -9.01 2.64
N ILE A 437 19.37 -10.17 2.78
CA ILE A 437 20.56 -10.51 2.01
C ILE A 437 20.70 -12.00 1.73
N ALA A 438 21.28 -12.31 0.57
CA ALA A 438 21.52 -13.67 0.13
C ALA A 438 22.96 -14.13 0.39
N ARG A 439 23.11 -15.40 0.75
CA ARG A 439 24.38 -16.11 0.93
C ARG A 439 24.25 -17.50 0.31
N GLY A 440 24.34 -17.57 -1.02
CA GLY A 440 24.05 -18.80 -1.77
C GLY A 440 22.58 -19.19 -1.64
N GLN A 441 22.32 -20.39 -1.11
CA GLN A 441 20.96 -20.90 -0.85
C GLN A 441 20.37 -20.40 0.48
N ILE A 442 21.15 -19.68 1.28
CA ILE A 442 20.70 -19.11 2.55
C ILE A 442 20.26 -17.66 2.33
N THR A 443 19.13 -17.27 2.91
CA THR A 443 18.67 -15.87 2.93
C THR A 443 18.53 -15.41 4.38
N GLY A 444 19.12 -14.27 4.70
CA GLY A 444 18.93 -13.59 5.97
C GLY A 444 17.92 -12.46 5.84
N TYR A 445 16.86 -12.48 6.64
CA TYR A 445 15.93 -11.35 6.80
C TYR A 445 16.22 -10.66 8.13
N SER A 446 16.28 -9.34 8.14
CA SER A 446 16.58 -8.53 9.30
C SER A 446 15.46 -7.53 9.53
N LEU A 447 14.80 -7.63 10.69
CA LEU A 447 13.79 -6.69 11.16
C LEU A 447 14.41 -5.72 12.16
N LYS A 448 14.33 -4.41 11.88
CA LYS A 448 14.68 -3.35 12.83
C LYS A 448 13.39 -2.77 13.40
N SER A 449 13.18 -2.87 14.71
CA SER A 449 12.01 -2.32 15.41
C SER A 449 12.48 -1.54 16.64
N GLY A 450 12.33 -0.21 16.60
CA GLY A 450 12.97 0.68 17.58
C GLY A 450 14.48 0.43 17.67
N ASP A 451 14.96 0.12 18.88
CA ASP A 451 16.37 -0.18 19.14
C ASP A 451 16.75 -1.66 18.97
N LEU A 452 15.80 -2.52 18.59
CA LEU A 452 16.08 -3.95 18.37
C LEU A 452 16.28 -4.26 16.89
N ARG A 453 17.28 -5.09 16.59
CA ARG A 453 17.41 -5.76 15.28
C ARG A 453 17.39 -7.26 15.46
N TYR A 454 16.48 -7.91 14.76
CA TYR A 454 16.37 -9.36 14.71
C TYR A 454 16.70 -9.86 13.30
N THR A 455 17.75 -10.64 13.15
CA THR A 455 18.10 -11.27 11.86
C THR A 455 17.86 -12.76 11.94
N VAL A 456 17.11 -13.32 10.99
CA VAL A 456 16.85 -14.75 10.89
C VAL A 456 17.32 -15.28 9.54
N TRP A 457 18.02 -16.42 9.57
CA TRP A 457 18.62 -17.05 8.40
C TRP A 457 17.89 -18.34 8.07
N TYR A 458 17.44 -18.46 6.83
CA TYR A 458 16.73 -19.64 6.32
C TYR A 458 17.47 -20.26 5.13
N ASP A 459 17.49 -21.58 5.05
CA ASP A 459 17.98 -22.33 3.89
C ASP A 459 16.96 -22.38 2.75
N LYS A 460 17.35 -22.99 1.62
CA LYS A 460 16.48 -23.25 0.45
C LYS A 460 15.73 -22.02 -0.08
N ASN A 461 16.36 -20.85 0.06
CA ASN A 461 16.04 -19.62 -0.62
C ASN A 461 14.56 -19.18 -0.53
N PRO A 462 14.01 -18.93 0.67
CA PRO A 462 12.58 -18.65 0.86
C PRO A 462 12.09 -17.36 0.17
N ARG A 463 12.99 -16.47 -0.27
CA ARG A 463 12.67 -15.29 -1.10
C ARG A 463 12.03 -15.61 -2.45
N THR A 464 12.18 -16.83 -2.94
CA THR A 464 11.50 -17.30 -4.17
C THR A 464 10.20 -18.04 -3.89
N LYS A 465 9.87 -18.30 -2.62
CA LYS A 465 8.69 -19.04 -2.18
C LYS A 465 7.63 -18.10 -1.60
N LYS A 466 6.37 -18.56 -1.58
CA LYS A 466 5.25 -17.86 -0.93
C LYS A 466 5.15 -18.13 0.59
N SER A 467 5.69 -19.26 1.04
CA SER A 467 5.72 -19.67 2.44
C SER A 467 7.12 -20.07 2.88
N LEU A 468 7.32 -20.18 4.20
CA LEU A 468 8.53 -20.77 4.79
C LEU A 468 8.54 -22.31 4.72
N GLU A 469 7.48 -22.92 4.19
CA GLU A 469 7.35 -24.37 4.15
C GLU A 469 8.53 -25.04 3.43
N GLY A 470 9.03 -26.11 4.04
CA GLY A 470 10.22 -26.83 3.60
C GLY A 470 11.55 -26.08 3.76
N SER A 471 11.55 -24.85 4.27
CA SER A 471 12.75 -24.06 4.59
C SER A 471 13.04 -24.14 6.10
N LYS A 472 14.31 -24.35 6.47
CA LYS A 472 14.74 -24.48 7.86
C LYS A 472 15.43 -23.19 8.32
N ARG A 473 15.06 -22.71 9.51
CA ARG A 473 15.83 -21.68 10.21
C ARG A 473 17.19 -22.26 10.62
N VAL A 474 18.27 -21.73 10.06
CA VAL A 474 19.65 -22.20 10.30
C VAL A 474 20.40 -21.38 11.32
N ALA A 475 20.03 -20.11 11.50
CA ALA A 475 20.59 -19.24 12.52
C ALA A 475 19.61 -18.09 12.83
N GLU A 476 19.79 -17.45 13.98
CA GLU A 476 19.14 -16.19 14.31
C GLU A 476 20.03 -15.32 15.19
N GLU A 477 19.86 -14.02 15.06
CA GLU A 477 20.66 -12.99 15.72
C GLU A 477 19.74 -11.90 16.28
N LEU A 478 20.01 -11.43 17.49
CA LEU A 478 19.29 -10.32 18.12
C LEU A 478 20.29 -9.30 18.66
N TYR A 479 20.09 -8.04 18.31
CA TYR A 479 20.91 -6.91 18.75
C TYR A 479 20.03 -5.84 19.40
N ASP A 480 20.53 -5.22 20.47
CA ASP A 480 19.86 -4.15 21.22
C ASP A 480 20.76 -2.92 21.22
N TYR A 481 20.54 -1.99 20.29
CA TYR A 481 21.42 -0.83 20.08
C TYR A 481 21.35 0.21 21.21
N ALA A 482 20.31 0.16 22.06
CA ALA A 482 20.27 1.01 23.24
C ALA A 482 21.32 0.56 24.28
N ALA A 483 21.56 -0.74 24.38
CA ALA A 483 22.55 -1.31 25.30
C ALA A 483 23.92 -1.55 24.65
N ASP A 484 23.94 -1.86 23.36
CA ASP A 484 25.13 -2.25 22.59
C ASP A 484 25.10 -1.58 21.20
N PRO A 485 25.41 -0.26 21.13
CA PRO A 485 25.33 0.50 19.87
C PRO A 485 26.35 0.06 18.81
N LEU A 486 27.35 -0.72 19.20
CA LEU A 486 28.39 -1.25 18.32
C LEU A 486 28.10 -2.67 17.84
N GLU A 487 26.95 -3.25 18.21
CA GLU A 487 26.51 -4.57 17.75
C GLU A 487 27.56 -5.67 18.05
N THR A 488 28.12 -5.66 19.26
CA THR A 488 29.25 -6.53 19.65
C THR A 488 28.83 -7.95 20.02
N LYS A 489 27.58 -8.18 20.42
CA LYS A 489 27.11 -9.50 20.90
C LYS A 489 25.74 -9.90 20.37
N ASN A 490 25.62 -11.14 19.89
CA ASN A 490 24.34 -11.74 19.55
C ASN A 490 23.57 -12.16 20.83
N LEU A 491 22.42 -11.53 21.07
CA LEU A 491 21.59 -11.72 22.26
C LEU A 491 20.49 -12.79 22.09
N ALA A 492 20.41 -13.47 20.95
CA ALA A 492 19.34 -14.45 20.68
C ALA A 492 19.30 -15.60 21.68
N ASN A 493 20.44 -16.00 22.24
CA ASN A 493 20.52 -17.05 23.27
C ASN A 493 20.57 -16.49 24.70
N HIS A 494 20.48 -15.17 24.87
CA HIS A 494 20.57 -14.53 26.17
C HIS A 494 19.24 -14.61 26.94
N LYS A 495 19.23 -15.23 28.13
CA LYS A 495 18.01 -15.50 28.91
C LYS A 495 17.15 -14.25 29.15
N ALA A 496 17.77 -13.10 29.45
CA ALA A 496 17.07 -11.84 29.69
C ALA A 496 16.31 -11.31 28.45
N TYR A 497 16.71 -11.73 27.24
CA TYR A 497 16.15 -11.25 25.98
C TYR A 497 15.07 -12.16 25.39
N LYS A 498 14.74 -13.28 26.05
CA LYS A 498 13.77 -14.26 25.54
C LYS A 498 12.43 -13.64 25.12
N LYS A 499 11.85 -12.75 25.94
CA LYS A 499 10.58 -12.09 25.61
C LYS A 499 10.69 -11.16 24.38
N LYS A 500 11.76 -10.36 24.31
CA LYS A 500 12.05 -9.49 23.15
C LYS A 500 12.23 -10.31 21.86
N LEU A 501 12.95 -11.43 21.95
CA LEU A 501 13.16 -12.34 20.83
C LEU A 501 11.85 -12.94 20.31
N GLU A 502 10.98 -13.45 21.19
CA GLU A 502 9.69 -14.00 20.74
C GLU A 502 8.81 -12.92 20.08
N ALA A 503 8.79 -11.69 20.60
CA ALA A 503 8.08 -10.59 19.96
C ALA A 503 8.61 -10.30 18.54
N MET A 504 9.93 -10.25 18.37
CA MET A 504 10.55 -10.05 17.04
C MET A 504 10.30 -11.22 16.08
N ARG A 505 10.24 -12.46 16.58
CA ARG A 505 9.86 -13.64 15.79
C ARG A 505 8.42 -13.55 15.30
N THR A 506 7.50 -13.12 16.17
CA THR A 506 6.10 -12.90 15.78
C THR A 506 6.00 -11.83 14.70
N LEU A 507 6.69 -10.69 14.86
CA LEU A 507 6.74 -9.65 13.82
C LEU A 507 7.30 -10.17 12.50
N PHE A 508 8.36 -10.98 12.54
CA PHE A 508 8.93 -11.58 11.32
C PHE A 508 7.95 -12.51 10.61
N LEU A 509 7.25 -13.37 11.36
CA LEU A 509 6.26 -14.27 10.78
C LEU A 509 5.09 -13.51 10.16
N ASP A 510 4.64 -12.43 10.81
CA ASP A 510 3.58 -11.58 10.28
C ASP A 510 4.00 -10.90 8.96
N PHE A 511 5.20 -10.31 8.93
CA PHE A 511 5.80 -9.77 7.72
C PHE A 511 5.86 -10.81 6.60
N PHE A 512 6.41 -11.99 6.89
CA PHE A 512 6.74 -12.98 5.86
C PHE A 512 5.49 -13.67 5.29
N MET A 513 4.51 -14.00 6.15
CA MET A 513 3.34 -14.77 5.75
C MET A 513 2.20 -13.87 5.24
N ASN A 514 2.02 -12.67 5.79
CA ASN A 514 0.80 -11.89 5.57
C ASN A 514 1.05 -10.66 4.71
N GLU A 515 1.98 -9.78 5.12
CA GLU A 515 2.28 -8.54 4.39
C GLU A 515 2.84 -8.85 2.99
N ARG A 516 3.80 -9.78 2.91
CA ARG A 516 4.48 -10.13 1.66
C ARG A 516 3.55 -10.74 0.63
N GLU A 517 2.68 -11.66 1.03
CA GLU A 517 1.80 -12.37 0.10
C GLU A 517 0.66 -11.48 -0.39
N TYR A 518 0.06 -10.68 0.50
CA TYR A 518 -0.90 -9.63 0.14
C TYR A 518 -0.29 -8.67 -0.89
N LYS A 519 0.94 -8.19 -0.65
CA LYS A 519 1.59 -7.25 -1.56
C LYS A 519 1.93 -7.87 -2.91
N GLU A 520 2.40 -9.11 -2.94
CA GLU A 520 2.65 -9.83 -4.20
C GLU A 520 1.36 -9.99 -5.05
N PHE A 521 0.20 -10.20 -4.43
CA PHE A 521 -1.08 -10.19 -5.12
C PHE A 521 -1.47 -8.80 -5.62
N SER A 522 -1.38 -7.78 -4.77
CA SER A 522 -1.81 -6.40 -5.09
C SER A 522 -1.07 -5.78 -6.29
N VAL A 523 0.17 -6.19 -6.55
CA VAL A 523 1.00 -5.70 -7.67
C VAL A 523 0.43 -6.07 -9.04
N GLY A 524 -0.40 -7.12 -9.12
CA GLY A 524 -1.05 -7.55 -10.37
C GLY A 524 -2.38 -6.85 -10.68
N GLN A 525 -2.91 -6.03 -9.76
CA GLN A 525 -4.20 -5.37 -9.93
C GLN A 525 -4.01 -3.98 -10.53
N THR A 526 -4.69 -3.68 -11.65
CA THR A 526 -4.74 -2.32 -12.18
C THR A 526 -5.57 -1.43 -11.27
N GLN A 527 -4.96 -0.39 -10.71
CA GLN A 527 -5.66 0.59 -9.89
C GLN A 527 -6.73 1.29 -10.74
N SER A 528 -7.95 1.42 -10.19
CA SER A 528 -9.01 2.11 -10.92
C SER A 528 -8.69 3.60 -11.05
N SER A 529 -8.90 4.14 -12.25
CA SER A 529 -8.64 5.56 -12.54
C SER A 529 -9.58 6.42 -11.70
N LYS A 530 -9.03 7.31 -10.87
CA LYS A 530 -9.84 8.26 -10.09
C LYS A 530 -10.65 9.20 -10.98
N ASP A 531 -10.12 9.58 -12.15
CA ASP A 531 -10.81 10.49 -13.06
C ASP A 531 -11.95 9.81 -13.85
N ASN A 532 -11.89 8.48 -14.03
CA ASN A 532 -12.85 7.73 -14.87
C ASN A 532 -13.74 6.74 -14.09
N TRP A 533 -13.65 6.71 -12.75
CA TRP A 533 -14.28 5.68 -11.91
C TRP A 533 -15.77 5.47 -12.21
N LEU A 534 -16.53 6.55 -12.46
CA LEU A 534 -17.98 6.50 -12.70
C LEU A 534 -18.30 5.86 -14.05
N LYS A 535 -17.52 6.18 -15.09
CA LYS A 535 -17.64 5.56 -16.41
C LYS A 535 -17.38 4.06 -16.33
N ASP A 536 -16.32 3.68 -15.61
CA ASP A 536 -15.95 2.28 -15.41
C ASP A 536 -17.03 1.53 -14.61
N ALA A 537 -17.58 2.16 -13.57
CA ALA A 537 -18.67 1.60 -12.77
C ALA A 537 -19.93 1.35 -13.62
N LYS A 538 -20.33 2.32 -14.46
CA LYS A 538 -21.47 2.17 -15.38
C LYS A 538 -21.26 1.01 -16.36
N ALA A 539 -20.06 0.88 -16.93
CA ALA A 539 -19.73 -0.23 -17.82
C ALA A 539 -19.83 -1.59 -17.10
N ARG A 540 -19.37 -1.67 -15.84
CA ARG A 540 -19.52 -2.88 -15.03
C ARG A 540 -20.98 -3.19 -14.68
N ILE A 541 -21.79 -2.18 -14.34
CA ILE A 541 -23.23 -2.35 -14.10
C ILE A 541 -23.90 -2.94 -15.34
N GLU A 542 -23.66 -2.36 -16.52
CA GLU A 542 -24.22 -2.84 -17.78
C GLU A 542 -23.83 -4.29 -18.08
N LYS A 543 -22.60 -4.67 -17.75
CA LYS A 543 -22.05 -6.01 -17.97
C LYS A 543 -22.56 -7.05 -16.96
N HIS A 544 -22.60 -6.70 -15.67
CA HIS A 544 -22.77 -7.67 -14.58
C HIS A 544 -24.17 -7.68 -13.99
N ARG A 545 -24.89 -6.56 -14.03
CA ARG A 545 -26.21 -6.38 -13.40
C ARG A 545 -27.37 -6.44 -14.37
N LYS A 546 -27.11 -6.52 -15.67
CA LYS A 546 -28.16 -6.65 -16.70
C LYS A 546 -27.99 -7.92 -17.51
N GLY A 547 -29.08 -8.38 -18.12
CA GLY A 547 -29.11 -9.52 -19.02
C GLY A 547 -30.02 -9.24 -20.21
N ASP A 548 -29.68 -9.83 -21.34
CA ASP A 548 -30.53 -9.86 -22.53
C ASP A 548 -31.65 -10.88 -22.31
N VAL A 549 -32.85 -10.50 -22.71
CA VAL A 549 -34.06 -11.33 -22.56
C VAL A 549 -34.75 -11.44 -23.90
N SER A 550 -34.93 -12.68 -24.34
CA SER A 550 -35.78 -13.04 -25.47
C SER A 550 -37.09 -13.63 -24.95
N LEU A 551 -38.17 -12.86 -25.10
CA LEU A 551 -39.50 -13.19 -24.60
C LEU A 551 -40.39 -13.67 -25.74
N THR A 552 -40.67 -14.97 -25.79
CA THR A 552 -41.57 -15.59 -26.76
C THR A 552 -42.98 -15.66 -26.19
N VAL A 553 -43.94 -14.98 -26.84
CA VAL A 553 -45.35 -14.99 -26.44
C VAL A 553 -46.16 -15.82 -27.44
N LEU A 554 -46.85 -16.82 -26.91
CA LEU A 554 -47.67 -17.75 -27.67
C LEU A 554 -49.13 -17.65 -27.25
N ASP A 555 -50.05 -17.71 -28.21
CA ASP A 555 -51.47 -17.79 -27.94
C ASP A 555 -51.89 -19.17 -27.38
N LYS A 556 -53.18 -19.31 -27.09
CA LYS A 556 -53.75 -20.54 -26.54
C LYS A 556 -53.60 -21.78 -27.43
N LYS A 557 -53.31 -21.61 -28.72
CA LYS A 557 -53.10 -22.68 -29.69
C LYS A 557 -51.59 -22.90 -29.95
N GLY A 558 -50.71 -22.25 -29.19
CA GLY A 558 -49.27 -22.30 -29.39
C GLY A 558 -48.77 -21.49 -30.59
N LYS A 559 -49.59 -20.60 -31.17
CA LYS A 559 -49.18 -19.74 -32.28
C LYS A 559 -48.55 -18.44 -31.76
N PRO A 560 -47.58 -17.85 -32.47
CA PRO A 560 -47.04 -16.52 -32.17
C PRO A 560 -48.13 -15.48 -31.88
N PHE A 561 -48.01 -14.79 -30.76
CA PHE A 561 -48.86 -13.64 -30.43
C PHE A 561 -48.18 -12.36 -30.90
N SER A 562 -48.85 -11.58 -31.74
CA SER A 562 -48.43 -10.21 -32.09
C SER A 562 -49.27 -9.20 -31.30
N GLY A 563 -48.60 -8.35 -30.52
CA GLY A 563 -49.25 -7.31 -29.73
C GLY A 563 -48.31 -6.68 -28.69
N GLU A 564 -48.89 -5.78 -27.89
CA GLU A 564 -48.17 -5.11 -26.80
C GLU A 564 -47.94 -6.05 -25.62
N VAL A 565 -46.74 -5.95 -25.04
CA VAL A 565 -46.31 -6.70 -23.87
C VAL A 565 -45.67 -5.72 -22.89
N LYS A 566 -46.20 -5.66 -21.66
CA LYS A 566 -45.62 -4.84 -20.59
C LYS A 566 -44.76 -5.72 -19.69
N VAL A 567 -43.55 -5.26 -19.41
CA VAL A 567 -42.60 -5.96 -18.55
C VAL A 567 -42.21 -5.01 -17.43
N GLU A 568 -42.35 -5.47 -16.19
CA GLU A 568 -42.02 -4.70 -14.99
C GLU A 568 -41.18 -5.58 -14.05
N GLN A 569 -40.04 -5.07 -13.64
CA GLN A 569 -39.24 -5.67 -12.59
C GLN A 569 -39.95 -5.46 -11.25
N ILE A 570 -40.14 -6.56 -10.51
CA ILE A 570 -40.88 -6.60 -9.24
C ILE A 570 -40.01 -7.04 -8.06
N GLY A 571 -38.71 -7.26 -8.29
CA GLY A 571 -37.74 -7.55 -7.24
C GLY A 571 -36.33 -7.60 -7.81
N HIS A 572 -35.35 -7.16 -7.03
CA HIS A 572 -33.98 -7.02 -7.49
C HIS A 572 -33.13 -8.26 -7.12
N GLN A 573 -32.21 -8.70 -7.99
CA GLN A 573 -31.27 -9.79 -7.63
C GLN A 573 -30.24 -9.30 -6.59
N PHE A 574 -29.70 -8.09 -6.81
CA PHE A 574 -28.90 -7.38 -5.81
C PHE A 574 -29.75 -6.98 -4.60
N ARG A 575 -29.27 -7.29 -3.41
CA ARG A 575 -30.02 -7.15 -2.16
C ARG A 575 -29.87 -5.76 -1.57
N PHE A 576 -30.91 -4.96 -1.70
CA PHE A 576 -31.01 -3.64 -1.05
C PHE A 576 -31.75 -3.80 0.28
N GLY A 577 -31.00 -3.79 1.37
CA GLY A 577 -31.50 -4.14 2.70
C GLY A 577 -31.46 -3.02 3.72
N GLY A 578 -32.24 -3.18 4.79
CA GLY A 578 -32.26 -2.29 5.94
C GLY A 578 -32.16 -3.08 7.24
N ILE A 579 -31.63 -2.47 8.30
CA ILE A 579 -31.59 -3.09 9.62
C ILE A 579 -32.85 -2.74 10.42
N VAL A 580 -33.50 -3.78 10.94
CA VAL A 580 -34.71 -3.66 11.73
C VAL A 580 -34.40 -3.16 13.14
N ASN A 581 -35.06 -2.06 13.52
CA ASN A 581 -35.08 -1.59 14.90
C ASN A 581 -36.23 -2.25 15.68
N SER A 582 -35.89 -3.28 16.46
CA SER A 582 -36.86 -4.03 17.27
C SER A 582 -37.67 -3.20 18.27
N GLN A 583 -37.16 -2.03 18.70
CA GLN A 583 -37.87 -1.18 19.68
C GLN A 583 -39.09 -0.49 19.07
N LEU A 584 -39.04 -0.19 17.76
CA LEU A 584 -40.13 0.53 17.09
C LEU A 584 -41.37 -0.34 16.88
N PHE A 585 -41.22 -1.67 16.85
CA PHE A 585 -42.34 -2.62 16.81
C PHE A 585 -43.23 -2.60 18.07
N THR A 586 -42.72 -2.04 19.17
CA THR A 586 -43.46 -1.90 20.43
C THR A 586 -43.78 -0.45 20.77
N SER A 587 -43.57 0.48 19.83
CA SER A 587 -43.78 1.92 20.02
C SER A 587 -45.10 2.40 19.40
N ASP A 588 -45.48 3.64 19.71
CA ASP A 588 -46.56 4.38 19.05
C ASP A 588 -46.28 4.66 17.55
N LYS A 589 -45.04 4.46 17.10
CA LYS A 589 -44.61 4.61 15.70
C LYS A 589 -44.61 3.31 14.90
N LYS A 590 -45.16 2.21 15.43
CA LYS A 590 -45.14 0.89 14.78
C LYS A 590 -45.67 0.91 13.34
N GLU A 591 -46.88 1.44 13.14
CA GLU A 591 -47.56 1.37 11.84
C GLU A 591 -46.78 2.10 10.75
N ILE A 592 -46.38 3.34 11.02
CA ILE A 592 -45.60 4.14 10.08
C ILE A 592 -44.23 3.55 9.81
N TYR A 593 -43.61 2.93 10.83
CA TYR A 593 -42.35 2.21 10.67
C TYR A 593 -42.49 0.98 9.77
N GLU A 594 -43.50 0.13 10.01
CA GLU A 594 -43.74 -1.08 9.21
C GLU A 594 -44.03 -0.73 7.75
N GLU A 595 -44.90 0.27 7.51
CA GLU A 595 -45.24 0.74 6.17
C GLU A 595 -44.01 1.32 5.45
N THR A 596 -43.29 2.23 6.10
CA THR A 596 -42.15 2.89 5.48
C THR A 596 -41.01 1.90 5.24
N PHE A 597 -40.73 0.98 6.17
CA PHE A 597 -39.68 -0.04 6.00
C PHE A 597 -39.99 -0.97 4.82
N ALA A 598 -41.22 -1.51 4.75
CA ALA A 598 -41.64 -2.41 3.66
C ALA A 598 -41.68 -1.71 2.30
N SER A 599 -41.86 -0.39 2.25
CA SER A 599 -41.82 0.38 1.00
C SER A 599 -40.42 0.59 0.41
N VAL A 600 -39.36 0.32 1.19
CA VAL A 600 -37.97 0.66 0.82
C VAL A 600 -37.06 -0.56 0.73
N PHE A 601 -37.28 -1.58 1.57
CA PHE A 601 -36.35 -2.69 1.73
C PHE A 601 -37.01 -4.05 1.48
N GLU A 602 -36.43 -4.83 0.56
CA GLU A 602 -36.81 -6.22 0.27
C GLU A 602 -36.03 -7.22 1.15
N HIS A 603 -35.02 -6.73 1.86
CA HIS A 603 -34.17 -7.52 2.74
C HIS A 603 -33.99 -6.82 4.09
N ALA A 604 -33.92 -7.60 5.16
CA ALA A 604 -33.73 -7.14 6.52
C ALA A 604 -32.51 -7.78 7.18
N GLY A 605 -31.94 -7.10 8.16
CA GLY A 605 -31.11 -7.70 9.19
C GLY A 605 -31.59 -7.26 10.58
N TYR A 606 -31.22 -7.99 11.62
CA TYR A 606 -31.44 -7.52 13.00
C TYR A 606 -30.29 -6.62 13.47
N GLU A 607 -30.61 -5.59 14.24
CA GLU A 607 -29.60 -4.70 14.82
C GLU A 607 -28.81 -5.40 15.95
N ASN A 608 -28.95 -4.95 17.19
CA ASN A 608 -28.30 -5.58 18.35
C ASN A 608 -29.06 -6.82 18.86
N ALA A 609 -30.22 -7.10 18.28
CA ALA A 609 -31.18 -8.10 18.72
C ALA A 609 -30.62 -9.54 18.72
N LEU A 610 -29.88 -9.92 17.67
CA LEU A 610 -29.28 -11.24 17.53
C LEU A 610 -27.88 -11.34 18.16
N LYS A 611 -27.43 -10.31 18.86
CA LYS A 611 -26.15 -10.33 19.56
C LYS A 611 -26.29 -11.10 20.86
N ILE A 612 -25.36 -12.01 21.08
CA ILE A 612 -25.26 -12.91 22.24
C ILE A 612 -25.56 -12.22 23.60
N LYS A 613 -25.04 -11.00 23.83
CA LYS A 613 -25.23 -10.23 25.07
C LYS A 613 -26.65 -9.69 25.28
N HIS A 614 -27.50 -9.71 24.25
CA HIS A 614 -28.86 -9.16 24.27
C HIS A 614 -29.96 -10.22 24.19
N LYS A 615 -29.60 -11.52 24.16
CA LYS A 615 -30.51 -12.67 24.02
C LYS A 615 -31.82 -12.52 24.82
N LYS A 616 -31.73 -12.33 26.14
CA LYS A 616 -32.90 -12.24 27.04
C LYS A 616 -33.84 -11.07 26.74
N ALA A 617 -33.32 -9.95 26.25
CA ALA A 617 -34.12 -8.79 25.90
C ALA A 617 -34.83 -8.96 24.55
N PHE A 618 -34.25 -9.77 23.66
CA PHE A 618 -34.74 -9.97 22.30
C PHE A 618 -35.82 -11.06 22.19
N GLU A 619 -35.76 -12.13 22.99
CA GLU A 619 -36.79 -13.19 23.03
C GLU A 619 -38.21 -12.61 23.17
N LYS A 620 -38.39 -11.49 23.89
CA LYS A 620 -39.69 -10.83 24.06
C LYS A 620 -40.22 -10.06 22.84
N ARG A 621 -39.36 -9.72 21.87
CA ARG A 621 -39.69 -8.83 20.74
C ARG A 621 -39.72 -9.56 19.39
N HIS A 622 -39.09 -10.73 19.31
CA HIS A 622 -39.03 -11.56 18.11
C HIS A 622 -40.41 -11.91 17.54
N ASP A 623 -41.37 -12.24 18.40
CA ASP A 623 -42.71 -12.69 18.01
C ASP A 623 -43.54 -11.67 17.20
N GLN A 624 -43.14 -10.38 17.21
CA GLN A 624 -43.82 -9.33 16.45
C GLN A 624 -43.17 -9.06 15.09
N ILE A 625 -41.88 -9.36 14.94
CA ILE A 625 -41.10 -8.96 13.77
C ILE A 625 -41.18 -10.03 12.68
N ASP A 626 -41.09 -11.30 13.06
CA ASP A 626 -41.17 -12.43 12.12
C ASP A 626 -42.47 -12.46 11.30
N PRO A 627 -43.67 -12.24 11.89
CA PRO A 627 -44.90 -12.12 11.11
C PRO A 627 -44.88 -10.95 10.11
N PHE A 628 -44.34 -9.80 10.50
CA PHE A 628 -44.20 -8.64 9.61
C PHE A 628 -43.28 -8.94 8.42
N LEU A 629 -42.11 -9.55 8.67
CA LEU A 629 -41.17 -9.91 7.61
C LEU A 629 -41.77 -10.95 6.65
N LYS A 630 -42.42 -11.99 7.19
CA LYS A 630 -43.11 -13.02 6.39
C LYS A 630 -44.25 -12.43 5.55
N LYS A 631 -45.09 -11.57 6.13
CA LYS A 631 -46.21 -10.92 5.44
C LYS A 631 -45.75 -10.10 4.23
N ASN A 632 -44.60 -9.43 4.35
CA ASN A 632 -44.05 -8.57 3.31
C ASN A 632 -42.99 -9.26 2.43
N ASN A 633 -42.79 -10.57 2.58
CA ASN A 633 -41.77 -11.35 1.86
C ASN A 633 -40.34 -10.76 1.98
N ILE A 634 -40.02 -10.23 3.16
CA ILE A 634 -38.70 -9.64 3.47
C ILE A 634 -37.82 -10.73 4.05
N SER A 635 -36.73 -11.06 3.35
CA SER A 635 -35.76 -12.05 3.84
C SER A 635 -34.86 -11.48 4.93
N LEU A 636 -34.34 -12.34 5.82
CA LEU A 636 -33.64 -11.91 7.04
C LEU A 636 -32.21 -12.44 7.13
N ARG A 637 -31.28 -11.53 7.44
CA ARG A 637 -29.86 -11.80 7.77
C ARG A 637 -29.64 -11.85 9.29
N GLY A 638 -28.86 -12.82 9.75
CA GLY A 638 -28.41 -12.94 11.14
C GLY A 638 -27.19 -12.07 11.48
N HIS A 639 -27.03 -11.67 12.75
CA HIS A 639 -25.88 -10.88 13.24
C HIS A 639 -25.79 -10.88 14.79
N ALA A 640 -24.84 -11.53 15.46
CA ALA A 640 -23.74 -12.38 15.00
C ALA A 640 -23.57 -13.54 15.99
N LEU A 641 -23.10 -14.70 15.53
CA LEU A 641 -22.95 -15.91 16.38
C LEU A 641 -21.80 -15.77 17.37
N VAL A 642 -20.62 -15.31 16.91
CA VAL A 642 -19.44 -15.10 17.75
C VAL A 642 -18.91 -13.67 17.62
N TRP A 643 -18.70 -13.00 18.77
CA TRP A 643 -18.09 -11.66 18.87
C TRP A 643 -17.04 -11.67 19.99
N GLU A 644 -15.81 -12.08 19.67
CA GLU A 644 -14.82 -12.55 20.66
C GLU A 644 -14.28 -11.50 21.65
N LYS A 645 -14.72 -10.24 21.61
CA LYS A 645 -14.32 -9.27 22.65
C LYS A 645 -15.05 -9.56 23.95
N GLN A 646 -14.34 -9.60 25.08
CA GLN A 646 -14.90 -9.86 26.40
C GLN A 646 -16.16 -9.03 26.68
N LYS A 647 -16.09 -7.70 26.48
CA LYS A 647 -17.23 -6.79 26.71
C LYS A 647 -18.47 -7.08 25.85
N ASN A 648 -18.32 -7.85 24.78
CA ASN A 648 -19.38 -8.23 23.86
C ASN A 648 -20.01 -9.59 24.17
N MET A 649 -19.45 -10.34 25.11
CA MET A 649 -19.97 -11.64 25.59
C MET A 649 -20.99 -11.45 26.72
N PRO A 650 -21.85 -12.47 27.00
CA PRO A 650 -22.71 -12.48 28.17
C PRO A 650 -21.90 -12.38 29.47
N LYS A 651 -22.45 -11.73 30.51
CA LYS A 651 -21.74 -11.45 31.77
C LYS A 651 -21.18 -12.71 32.42
N GLU A 652 -21.91 -13.82 32.33
CA GLU A 652 -21.56 -15.13 32.83
C GLU A 652 -20.37 -15.78 32.08
N VAL A 653 -20.13 -15.41 30.82
CA VAL A 653 -18.99 -15.89 30.02
C VAL A 653 -17.76 -15.00 30.20
N GLN A 654 -17.96 -13.70 30.47
CA GLN A 654 -16.87 -12.74 30.66
C GLN A 654 -15.87 -13.17 31.74
N LYS A 655 -16.32 -13.86 32.79
CA LYS A 655 -15.45 -14.37 33.86
C LYS A 655 -14.41 -15.37 33.33
N PHE A 656 -14.76 -16.21 32.36
CA PHE A 656 -13.84 -17.22 31.81
C PHE A 656 -12.69 -16.60 31.03
N VAL A 657 -12.91 -15.43 30.40
CA VAL A 657 -11.84 -14.64 29.78
C VAL A 657 -10.89 -14.09 30.85
N SER A 658 -11.43 -13.51 31.93
CA SER A 658 -10.63 -12.97 33.04
C SER A 658 -9.81 -14.05 33.74
N ASP A 659 -10.42 -15.23 33.96
CA ASP A 659 -9.80 -16.37 34.63
C ASP A 659 -8.88 -17.18 33.69
N LYS A 660 -8.86 -16.85 32.39
CA LYS A 660 -8.16 -17.58 31.31
C LYS A 660 -8.57 -19.06 31.22
N ASP A 661 -9.81 -19.38 31.58
CA ASP A 661 -10.39 -20.71 31.45
C ASP A 661 -10.88 -20.91 30.01
N THR A 662 -9.95 -21.31 29.13
CA THR A 662 -10.24 -21.51 27.70
C THR A 662 -11.25 -22.63 27.45
N THR A 663 -11.33 -23.62 28.33
CA THR A 663 -12.22 -24.79 28.15
C THR A 663 -13.67 -24.38 28.34
N GLN A 664 -13.98 -23.72 29.47
CA GLN A 664 -15.33 -23.23 29.74
C GLN A 664 -15.74 -22.09 28.81
N LEU A 665 -14.77 -21.25 28.41
CA LEU A 665 -15.00 -20.18 27.44
C LEU A 665 -15.47 -20.73 26.09
N ILE A 666 -14.77 -21.73 25.52
CA ILE A 666 -15.15 -22.33 24.23
C ILE A 666 -16.50 -23.04 24.35
N ALA A 667 -16.68 -23.90 25.35
CA ALA A 667 -17.93 -24.65 25.53
C ALA A 667 -19.15 -23.72 25.67
N SER A 668 -19.02 -22.62 26.42
CA SER A 668 -20.09 -21.63 26.54
C SER A 668 -20.43 -20.99 25.20
N LEU A 669 -19.43 -20.59 24.41
CA LEU A 669 -19.65 -19.95 23.10
C LEU A 669 -20.26 -20.92 22.07
N GLU A 670 -19.85 -22.18 22.07
CA GLU A 670 -20.45 -23.26 21.26
C GLU A 670 -21.96 -23.39 21.53
N GLU A 671 -22.40 -23.37 22.79
CA GLU A 671 -23.83 -23.40 23.13
C GLU A 671 -24.61 -22.22 22.54
N TYR A 672 -24.00 -21.04 22.44
CA TYR A 672 -24.65 -19.88 21.82
C TYR A 672 -24.71 -19.97 20.29
N VAL A 673 -23.67 -20.50 19.66
CA VAL A 673 -23.68 -20.79 18.21
C VAL A 673 -24.83 -21.75 17.90
N LYS A 674 -24.95 -22.82 18.69
CA LYS A 674 -26.04 -23.79 18.58
C LYS A 674 -27.41 -23.15 18.75
N PHE A 675 -27.59 -22.36 19.80
CA PHE A 675 -28.84 -21.65 20.03
C PHE A 675 -29.24 -20.76 18.85
N GLY A 676 -28.30 -20.00 18.28
CA GLY A 676 -28.57 -19.14 17.13
C GLY A 676 -29.07 -19.91 15.91
N LEU A 677 -28.43 -21.02 15.57
CA LEU A 677 -28.77 -21.85 14.42
C LEU A 677 -30.10 -22.63 14.60
N GLU A 678 -30.47 -22.97 15.82
CA GLU A 678 -31.72 -23.71 16.10
C GLU A 678 -32.96 -22.82 16.19
N ASN A 679 -32.81 -21.54 16.56
CA ASN A 679 -33.96 -20.71 16.97
C ASN A 679 -34.34 -19.59 15.99
N TYR A 680 -33.50 -19.26 15.00
CA TYR A 680 -33.77 -18.15 14.09
C TYR A 680 -33.80 -18.58 12.63
N ASN A 681 -34.88 -18.20 11.93
CA ASN A 681 -35.04 -18.46 10.51
C ASN A 681 -34.41 -17.33 9.67
N VAL A 682 -33.10 -17.40 9.47
CA VAL A 682 -32.33 -16.47 8.63
C VAL A 682 -31.83 -17.16 7.36
N ILE A 683 -31.41 -16.39 6.36
CA ILE A 683 -30.79 -16.92 5.13
C ILE A 683 -29.25 -16.93 5.20
N GLU A 684 -28.68 -16.28 6.21
CA GLU A 684 -27.24 -16.17 6.40
C GLU A 684 -26.88 -15.74 7.84
N TRP A 685 -25.67 -16.07 8.27
CA TRP A 685 -25.13 -15.69 9.58
C TRP A 685 -23.75 -15.07 9.46
N ASP A 686 -23.54 -13.96 10.17
CA ASP A 686 -22.20 -13.58 10.61
C ASP A 686 -21.74 -14.58 11.68
N VAL A 687 -20.96 -15.59 11.27
CA VAL A 687 -20.39 -16.57 12.21
C VAL A 687 -19.40 -15.86 13.12
N LEU A 688 -18.54 -15.03 12.53
CA LEU A 688 -17.54 -14.25 13.24
C LEU A 688 -17.64 -12.77 12.84
N ASN A 689 -17.67 -11.90 13.84
CA ASN A 689 -17.83 -10.45 13.65
C ASN A 689 -16.62 -9.68 14.21
N GLU A 690 -16.05 -8.81 13.38
CA GLU A 690 -14.97 -7.87 13.68
C GLU A 690 -13.71 -8.53 14.29
N PRO A 691 -13.18 -9.62 13.71
CA PRO A 691 -12.03 -10.34 14.27
C PRO A 691 -10.79 -9.45 14.49
N ARG A 692 -10.65 -8.32 13.79
CA ARG A 692 -9.56 -7.37 14.04
C ARG A 692 -9.65 -6.69 15.40
N GLU A 693 -10.83 -6.34 15.88
CA GLU A 693 -11.01 -5.70 17.19
C GLU A 693 -11.45 -6.69 18.28
N CYS A 694 -12.02 -7.81 17.86
CA CYS A 694 -12.63 -8.82 18.71
C CYS A 694 -11.90 -10.15 18.49
N HIS A 695 -10.76 -10.31 19.17
CA HIS A 695 -9.91 -11.51 19.08
C HIS A 695 -9.46 -12.04 20.45
N ASP A 696 -10.17 -11.70 21.55
CA ASP A 696 -9.74 -12.12 22.90
C ASP A 696 -9.73 -13.65 23.05
N VAL A 697 -10.61 -14.38 22.33
CA VAL A 697 -10.61 -15.85 22.33
C VAL A 697 -9.47 -16.41 21.48
N GLN A 698 -9.23 -15.84 20.29
CA GLN A 698 -8.06 -16.21 19.47
C GLN A 698 -6.73 -16.01 20.22
N ASP A 699 -6.60 -14.94 21.00
CA ASP A 699 -5.38 -14.66 21.77
C ASP A 699 -5.15 -15.68 22.90
N LEU A 700 -6.23 -16.23 23.48
CA LEU A 700 -6.16 -17.14 24.62
C LEU A 700 -5.95 -18.61 24.23
N THR A 701 -6.52 -19.06 23.11
CA THR A 701 -6.71 -20.50 22.84
C THR A 701 -5.52 -21.21 22.20
N LYS A 702 -4.47 -20.49 21.75
CA LYS A 702 -3.28 -21.02 21.03
C LYS A 702 -3.60 -21.87 19.78
N ARG A 703 -4.87 -21.99 19.41
CA ARG A 703 -5.40 -22.67 18.22
C ARG A 703 -6.02 -21.61 17.31
N ASN A 704 -6.24 -21.92 16.04
CA ASN A 704 -6.98 -21.05 15.14
C ASN A 704 -8.47 -21.09 15.51
N SER A 705 -8.90 -20.25 16.46
CA SER A 705 -10.29 -20.21 16.92
C SER A 705 -11.22 -19.69 15.83
N TRP A 706 -10.72 -18.82 14.94
CA TRP A 706 -11.49 -18.34 13.79
C TRP A 706 -11.98 -19.50 12.93
N ALA A 707 -11.10 -20.42 12.52
CA ALA A 707 -11.49 -21.59 11.74
C ALA A 707 -12.42 -22.54 12.52
N HIS A 708 -12.21 -22.67 13.84
CA HIS A 708 -13.02 -23.51 14.71
C HIS A 708 -14.50 -23.11 14.69
N TRP A 709 -14.83 -21.83 14.76
CA TRP A 709 -16.23 -21.39 14.79
C TRP A 709 -17.01 -21.77 13.54
N PHE A 710 -16.40 -21.65 12.36
CA PHE A 710 -17.01 -22.07 11.10
C PHE A 710 -17.16 -23.59 11.02
N LYS A 711 -16.15 -24.36 11.45
CA LYS A 711 -16.23 -25.83 11.52
C LYS A 711 -17.34 -26.30 12.47
N TYR A 712 -17.46 -25.67 13.63
CA TYR A 712 -18.49 -26.01 14.61
C TYR A 712 -19.89 -25.65 14.12
N ALA A 713 -20.07 -24.45 13.56
CA ALA A 713 -21.35 -24.04 12.97
C ALA A 713 -21.82 -24.98 11.85
N GLU A 714 -20.88 -25.50 11.06
CA GLU A 714 -21.17 -26.49 10.02
C GLU A 714 -21.63 -27.83 10.57
N GLN A 715 -20.95 -28.33 11.60
CA GLN A 715 -21.29 -29.61 12.24
C GLN A 715 -22.73 -29.64 12.77
N ILE A 716 -23.29 -28.48 13.11
CA ILE A 716 -24.64 -28.36 13.67
C ILE A 716 -25.59 -27.57 12.75
N ARG A 717 -25.23 -27.37 11.48
CA ARG A 717 -26.04 -26.62 10.50
C ARG A 717 -27.42 -27.28 10.37
N THR A 718 -28.48 -26.54 10.72
CA THR A 718 -29.87 -27.01 10.68
C THR A 718 -30.56 -26.75 9.34
N ASN A 719 -30.08 -25.76 8.57
CA ASN A 719 -30.59 -25.38 7.25
C ASN A 719 -29.43 -25.25 6.27
N GLU A 720 -29.37 -26.16 5.29
CA GLU A 720 -28.29 -26.21 4.29
C GLU A 720 -28.18 -24.93 3.45
N ASN A 721 -29.27 -24.16 3.31
CA ASN A 721 -29.30 -22.94 2.51
C ASN A 721 -28.74 -21.71 3.26
N VAL A 722 -28.43 -21.82 4.54
CA VAL A 722 -27.87 -20.72 5.34
C VAL A 722 -26.39 -20.56 5.04
N LYS A 723 -26.00 -19.38 4.55
CA LYS A 723 -24.58 -19.06 4.27
C LYS A 723 -23.85 -18.56 5.52
N PHE A 724 -22.59 -18.97 5.68
CA PHE A 724 -21.71 -18.49 6.75
C PHE A 724 -20.78 -17.36 6.29
N TYR A 725 -20.88 -16.22 6.97
CA TYR A 725 -20.14 -14.99 6.70
C TYR A 725 -19.07 -14.70 7.74
N LEU A 726 -17.96 -14.15 7.26
CA LEU A 726 -17.02 -13.36 8.07
C LEU A 726 -17.34 -11.88 7.85
N ASN A 727 -17.71 -11.15 8.90
CA ASN A 727 -18.06 -9.73 8.82
C ASN A 727 -17.01 -8.86 9.51
N GLU A 728 -16.47 -7.86 8.82
CA GLU A 728 -15.41 -7.00 9.36
C GLU A 728 -15.66 -5.52 9.12
N ASN A 729 -15.23 -4.71 10.08
CA ASN A 729 -15.32 -3.27 10.05
C ASN A 729 -14.02 -2.62 9.57
N LYS A 730 -14.10 -1.33 9.23
CA LYS A 730 -12.93 -0.49 8.94
C LYS A 730 -12.05 -0.93 7.75
N VAL A 731 -12.44 -1.95 6.99
CA VAL A 731 -11.84 -2.30 5.69
C VAL A 731 -12.21 -1.22 4.66
N ILE A 732 -13.50 -0.89 4.57
CA ILE A 732 -14.03 0.02 3.55
C ILE A 732 -14.02 1.48 4.01
N SER A 733 -14.39 1.73 5.26
CA SER A 733 -14.64 3.09 5.75
C SER A 733 -13.43 3.82 6.35
N SER A 734 -12.27 3.16 6.44
CA SER A 734 -11.06 3.76 7.01
C SER A 734 -10.30 4.65 6.02
N PRO A 735 -9.59 5.68 6.51
CA PRO A 735 -8.58 6.38 5.71
C PRO A 735 -7.52 5.39 5.21
N TYR A 736 -6.95 5.68 4.04
CA TYR A 736 -6.05 4.78 3.31
C TYR A 736 -4.99 4.11 4.20
N LYS A 737 -4.30 4.89 5.05
CA LYS A 737 -3.21 4.39 5.93
C LYS A 737 -3.70 3.34 6.93
N THR A 738 -4.87 3.53 7.52
CA THR A 738 -5.47 2.57 8.45
C THR A 738 -6.11 1.41 7.69
N ALA A 739 -6.70 1.68 6.53
CA ALA A 739 -7.35 0.68 5.70
C ALA A 739 -6.38 -0.41 5.27
N GLU A 740 -5.15 -0.06 4.88
CA GLU A 740 -4.14 -1.04 4.45
C GLU A 740 -3.82 -2.10 5.52
N LYS A 741 -3.56 -1.66 6.77
CA LYS A 741 -3.34 -2.57 7.90
C LYS A 741 -4.57 -3.44 8.15
N ASN A 742 -5.77 -2.84 8.09
CA ASN A 742 -7.03 -3.57 8.29
C ASN A 742 -7.29 -4.60 7.18
N ILE A 743 -7.00 -4.24 5.93
CA ILE A 743 -7.13 -5.11 4.76
C ILE A 743 -6.18 -6.29 4.91
N SER A 744 -4.90 -6.04 5.20
CA SER A 744 -3.91 -7.10 5.38
C SER A 744 -4.27 -8.05 6.52
N PHE A 745 -4.74 -7.52 7.66
CA PHE A 745 -5.22 -8.34 8.77
C PHE A 745 -6.44 -9.19 8.36
N HIS A 746 -7.46 -8.58 7.75
CA HIS A 746 -8.67 -9.30 7.37
C HIS A 746 -8.39 -10.37 6.31
N TYR A 747 -7.52 -10.05 5.36
CA TYR A 747 -7.01 -10.97 4.35
C TYR A 747 -6.35 -12.21 4.97
N LYS A 748 -5.51 -12.00 5.99
CA LYS A 748 -4.91 -13.08 6.78
C LYS A 748 -5.98 -13.95 7.45
N VAL A 749 -6.96 -13.35 8.13
CA VAL A 749 -8.03 -14.10 8.81
C VAL A 749 -8.77 -15.01 7.82
N ILE A 750 -9.14 -14.48 6.64
CA ILE A 750 -9.80 -15.27 5.58
C ILE A 750 -8.92 -16.46 5.17
N LYS A 751 -7.62 -16.21 4.93
CA LYS A 751 -6.68 -17.28 4.58
C LYS A 751 -6.54 -18.34 5.66
N ASP A 752 -6.40 -17.92 6.91
CA ASP A 752 -6.25 -18.84 8.04
C ASP A 752 -7.49 -19.74 8.20
N ILE A 753 -8.69 -19.20 7.96
CA ILE A 753 -9.95 -19.98 7.98
C ILE A 753 -9.98 -20.98 6.82
N LEU A 754 -9.67 -20.54 5.59
CA LEU A 754 -9.71 -21.38 4.39
C LEU A 754 -8.62 -22.47 4.39
N ALA A 755 -7.41 -22.15 4.87
CA ALA A 755 -6.29 -23.10 4.95
C ALA A 755 -6.58 -24.26 5.91
N GLU A 756 -7.39 -24.02 6.92
CA GLU A 756 -7.89 -25.04 7.85
C GLU A 756 -9.05 -25.88 7.28
N GLY A 757 -9.54 -25.57 6.06
CA GLY A 757 -10.67 -26.25 5.44
C GLY A 757 -12.02 -25.92 6.09
N ALA A 758 -12.15 -24.76 6.74
CA ALA A 758 -13.40 -24.33 7.35
C ALA A 758 -14.36 -23.71 6.30
N PRO A 759 -15.69 -23.89 6.44
CA PRO A 759 -16.67 -23.47 5.43
C PRO A 759 -17.01 -21.98 5.52
N LEU A 760 -16.08 -21.14 5.09
CA LEU A 760 -16.32 -19.72 4.87
C LEU A 760 -16.95 -19.52 3.49
N GLU A 761 -18.21 -19.09 3.45
CA GLU A 761 -19.00 -19.03 2.20
C GLU A 761 -19.19 -17.63 1.66
N ALA A 762 -18.99 -16.59 2.47
CA ALA A 762 -19.18 -15.20 2.05
C ALA A 762 -18.50 -14.18 2.98
N LEU A 763 -18.36 -12.93 2.52
CA LEU A 763 -17.70 -11.85 3.26
C LEU A 763 -18.65 -10.66 3.47
N GLY A 764 -18.61 -10.06 4.65
CA GLY A 764 -19.34 -8.84 5.01
C GLY A 764 -18.38 -7.69 5.31
N PHE A 765 -18.66 -6.50 4.76
CA PHE A 765 -17.87 -5.31 5.00
C PHE A 765 -18.71 -4.18 5.56
N GLN A 766 -18.49 -3.86 6.84
CA GLN A 766 -19.22 -2.79 7.51
C GLN A 766 -18.80 -1.43 6.94
N SER A 767 -19.79 -0.67 6.47
CA SER A 767 -19.61 0.53 5.63
C SER A 767 -20.02 1.80 6.36
N ARG A 768 -19.62 1.93 7.62
CA ARG A 768 -19.89 3.12 8.46
C ARG A 768 -18.97 4.28 8.08
N MET A 769 -19.46 5.19 7.23
CA MET A 769 -18.72 6.31 6.66
C MET A 769 -18.58 7.44 7.69
N LYS A 770 -17.41 7.52 8.34
CA LYS A 770 -17.02 8.65 9.22
C LYS A 770 -16.21 9.72 8.51
N GLN A 771 -15.82 9.41 7.27
CA GLN A 771 -15.12 10.28 6.35
C GLN A 771 -15.51 9.93 4.92
N HIS A 772 -15.27 10.85 3.98
CA HIS A 772 -15.43 10.56 2.56
C HIS A 772 -14.26 9.68 2.08
N ILE A 773 -14.59 8.57 1.41
CA ILE A 773 -13.63 7.66 0.77
C ILE A 773 -13.91 7.70 -0.72
N HIS A 774 -12.87 7.91 -1.53
CA HIS A 774 -13.05 8.00 -2.98
C HIS A 774 -13.61 6.67 -3.53
N PRO A 775 -14.58 6.70 -4.46
CA PRO A 775 -15.23 5.50 -5.00
C PRO A 775 -14.27 4.46 -5.60
N ALA A 776 -13.26 4.94 -6.32
CA ALA A 776 -12.17 4.11 -6.86
C ALA A 776 -11.43 3.32 -5.76
N ASP A 777 -11.17 3.96 -4.61
CA ASP A 777 -10.50 3.31 -3.49
C ASP A 777 -11.41 2.25 -2.84
N ILE A 778 -12.73 2.48 -2.77
CA ILE A 778 -13.69 1.47 -2.28
C ILE A 778 -13.69 0.25 -3.21
N TYR A 779 -13.73 0.47 -4.53
CA TYR A 779 -13.72 -0.59 -5.52
C TYR A 779 -12.44 -1.43 -5.44
N ASP A 780 -11.28 -0.77 -5.39
CA ASP A 780 -9.98 -1.45 -5.31
C ASP A 780 -9.88 -2.30 -4.03
N ARG A 781 -10.44 -1.82 -2.91
CA ARG A 781 -10.49 -2.58 -1.65
C ARG A 781 -11.35 -3.84 -1.76
N LEU A 782 -12.52 -3.74 -2.37
CA LEU A 782 -13.39 -4.91 -2.62
C LEU A 782 -12.70 -5.91 -3.57
N ASN A 783 -12.02 -5.40 -4.60
CA ASN A 783 -11.36 -6.22 -5.61
C ASN A 783 -10.19 -7.04 -5.05
N ILE A 784 -9.55 -6.59 -3.95
CA ILE A 784 -8.58 -7.39 -3.21
C ILE A 784 -9.20 -8.70 -2.71
N PHE A 785 -10.41 -8.64 -2.15
CA PHE A 785 -11.08 -9.81 -1.57
C PHE A 785 -11.81 -10.66 -2.62
N ALA A 786 -12.02 -10.13 -3.83
CA ALA A 786 -12.63 -10.87 -4.92
C ALA A 786 -11.82 -12.12 -5.34
N GLU A 787 -10.52 -12.18 -5.03
CA GLU A 787 -9.66 -13.32 -5.36
C GLU A 787 -10.03 -14.62 -4.65
N PHE A 788 -10.67 -14.51 -3.48
CA PHE A 788 -11.15 -15.67 -2.74
C PHE A 788 -12.35 -16.33 -3.43
N GLY A 789 -12.94 -15.69 -4.45
CA GLY A 789 -14.11 -16.22 -5.17
C GLY A 789 -15.38 -16.27 -4.31
N LEU A 790 -15.40 -15.55 -3.19
CA LEU A 790 -16.51 -15.52 -2.26
C LEU A 790 -17.45 -14.33 -2.55
N PRO A 791 -18.78 -14.51 -2.49
CA PRO A 791 -19.73 -13.40 -2.56
C PRO A 791 -19.54 -12.44 -1.39
N MET A 792 -19.81 -11.15 -1.62
CA MET A 792 -19.56 -10.06 -0.69
C MET A 792 -20.82 -9.23 -0.42
N LEU A 793 -20.94 -8.68 0.78
CA LEU A 793 -21.99 -7.74 1.16
C LEU A 793 -21.43 -6.45 1.75
N GLY A 794 -22.02 -5.32 1.36
CA GLY A 794 -21.92 -4.09 2.13
C GLY A 794 -22.84 -4.19 3.33
N THR A 795 -22.26 -4.38 4.51
CA THR A 795 -23.02 -4.40 5.75
C THR A 795 -22.96 -3.02 6.40
N GLU A 796 -23.93 -2.71 7.24
CA GLU A 796 -23.93 -1.52 8.11
C GLU A 796 -23.60 -0.17 7.42
N PHE A 797 -24.17 0.12 6.25
CA PHE A 797 -24.00 1.41 5.61
C PHE A 797 -24.71 2.51 6.43
N GLU A 798 -23.94 3.51 6.86
CA GLU A 798 -24.43 4.72 7.51
C GLU A 798 -23.39 5.84 7.37
N ILE A 799 -23.83 7.10 7.36
CA ILE A 799 -22.96 8.28 7.36
C ILE A 799 -22.99 8.93 8.74
N VAL A 800 -21.87 8.87 9.43
CA VAL A 800 -21.75 9.23 10.85
C VAL A 800 -20.87 10.46 11.00
N ASP A 801 -21.47 11.53 11.50
CA ASP A 801 -20.73 12.72 11.89
C ASP A 801 -19.75 12.37 13.03
N SER A 802 -18.52 12.86 12.93
CA SER A 802 -17.49 12.65 13.95
C SER A 802 -17.03 13.99 14.55
N ASN A 803 -16.06 13.92 15.47
CA ASN A 803 -15.41 15.12 16.00
C ASN A 803 -14.50 15.81 14.95
N TYR A 804 -14.14 15.09 13.89
CA TYR A 804 -13.19 15.54 12.87
C TYR A 804 -13.87 15.91 11.56
N GLN A 805 -15.05 15.36 11.28
CA GLN A 805 -15.78 15.61 10.05
C GLN A 805 -17.29 15.67 10.33
N LYS A 806 -17.91 16.76 9.86
CA LYS A 806 -19.35 16.94 9.79
C LYS A 806 -19.75 16.97 8.33
N PHE A 807 -20.77 16.23 7.97
CA PHE A 807 -21.23 16.17 6.58
C PHE A 807 -22.38 17.14 6.35
N THR A 808 -22.35 17.87 5.24
CA THR A 808 -23.51 18.61 4.74
C THR A 808 -24.56 17.63 4.19
N GLU A 809 -25.76 18.12 3.89
CA GLU A 809 -26.75 17.28 3.18
C GLU A 809 -26.25 16.86 1.80
N GLU A 810 -25.56 17.76 1.09
CA GLU A 810 -25.01 17.46 -0.23
C GLU A 810 -23.90 16.41 -0.16
N ASP A 811 -23.02 16.48 0.85
CA ASP A 811 -22.02 15.42 1.09
C ASP A 811 -22.69 14.07 1.30
N ARG A 812 -23.77 14.04 2.09
CA ARG A 812 -24.55 12.82 2.37
C ARG A 812 -25.20 12.25 1.11
N LYS A 813 -25.74 13.10 0.25
CA LYS A 813 -26.29 12.70 -1.06
C LYS A 813 -25.21 12.09 -1.95
N ASN A 814 -24.05 12.75 -2.02
CA ASN A 814 -22.95 12.30 -2.88
C ASN A 814 -22.32 11.00 -2.39
N ILE A 815 -22.01 10.89 -1.10
CA ILE A 815 -21.47 9.66 -0.50
C ILE A 815 -22.45 8.49 -0.70
N THR A 816 -23.75 8.70 -0.48
CA THR A 816 -24.76 7.66 -0.71
C THR A 816 -24.76 7.19 -2.16
N ARG A 817 -24.79 8.13 -3.11
CA ARG A 817 -24.78 7.82 -4.56
C ARG A 817 -23.55 7.02 -4.97
N GLU A 818 -22.40 7.45 -4.47
CA GLU A 818 -21.09 6.88 -4.75
C GLU A 818 -20.96 5.46 -4.20
N VAL A 819 -21.23 5.27 -2.90
CA VAL A 819 -21.13 3.95 -2.25
C VAL A 819 -22.11 2.96 -2.90
N MET A 820 -23.37 3.35 -3.11
CA MET A 820 -24.34 2.52 -3.80
C MET A 820 -23.84 2.11 -5.20
N THR A 821 -23.32 3.06 -5.97
CA THR A 821 -22.83 2.80 -7.34
C THR A 821 -21.65 1.82 -7.35
N VAL A 822 -20.68 2.01 -6.45
CA VAL A 822 -19.50 1.13 -6.39
C VAL A 822 -19.89 -0.30 -6.03
N TYR A 823 -20.67 -0.47 -4.95
CA TYR A 823 -21.15 -1.79 -4.50
C TYR A 823 -22.00 -2.46 -5.58
N PHE A 824 -22.93 -1.71 -6.18
CA PHE A 824 -23.75 -2.23 -7.27
C PHE A 824 -22.92 -2.59 -8.50
N SER A 825 -21.83 -1.87 -8.80
CA SER A 825 -20.99 -2.18 -9.96
C SER A 825 -20.07 -3.41 -9.79
N HIS A 826 -19.77 -3.82 -8.56
CA HIS A 826 -18.75 -4.85 -8.32
C HIS A 826 -19.32 -6.27 -8.55
N PRO A 827 -18.71 -7.12 -9.39
CA PRO A 827 -19.30 -8.40 -9.81
C PRO A 827 -19.55 -9.39 -8.68
N MET A 828 -18.70 -9.41 -7.65
CA MET A 828 -18.81 -10.31 -6.49
C MET A 828 -19.68 -9.77 -5.35
N VAL A 829 -20.12 -8.50 -5.42
CA VAL A 829 -20.96 -7.93 -4.36
C VAL A 829 -22.42 -8.28 -4.66
N GLU A 830 -23.16 -8.77 -3.67
CA GLU A 830 -24.55 -9.22 -3.83
C GLU A 830 -25.57 -8.29 -3.15
N GLY A 831 -25.13 -7.31 -2.36
CA GLY A 831 -26.05 -6.46 -1.61
C GLY A 831 -25.39 -5.35 -0.80
N LEU A 832 -26.23 -4.43 -0.31
CA LEU A 832 -25.89 -3.31 0.56
C LEU A 832 -27.00 -3.09 1.58
N TYR A 833 -26.65 -3.04 2.87
CA TYR A 833 -27.60 -2.95 3.98
C TYR A 833 -27.42 -1.63 4.76
N VAL A 834 -28.49 -0.86 4.92
CA VAL A 834 -28.51 0.38 5.71
C VAL A 834 -28.60 0.06 7.21
N TRP A 835 -27.63 0.51 8.02
CA TRP A 835 -27.59 0.21 9.46
C TRP A 835 -28.67 0.94 10.27
N THR A 836 -28.93 2.21 9.92
CA THR A 836 -29.91 3.03 10.63
C THR A 836 -31.01 3.49 9.67
N PRO A 837 -31.99 2.64 9.31
CA PRO A 837 -33.07 3.06 8.44
C PRO A 837 -33.96 4.15 9.07
N PHE A 838 -34.24 4.07 10.38
CA PHE A 838 -35.10 5.01 11.11
C PHE A 838 -34.46 5.49 12.40
N GLY A 839 -34.68 6.75 12.75
CA GLY A 839 -34.27 7.28 14.05
C GLY A 839 -34.28 8.80 14.13
N THR A 840 -34.00 9.32 15.32
CA THR A 840 -33.85 10.76 15.56
C THR A 840 -32.47 11.27 15.17
N ASP A 841 -31.43 10.43 15.31
CA ASP A 841 -30.05 10.73 14.93
C ASP A 841 -29.93 11.06 13.44
N ARG A 842 -29.08 12.04 13.09
CA ARG A 842 -28.81 12.51 11.73
C ARG A 842 -28.40 11.41 10.75
N LYS A 843 -27.81 10.31 11.24
CA LYS A 843 -27.42 9.15 10.42
C LYS A 843 -28.59 8.31 9.90
N ALA A 844 -29.81 8.53 10.41
CA ALA A 844 -30.99 7.80 9.98
C ALA A 844 -31.43 8.20 8.57
N PHE A 845 -31.90 7.23 7.78
CA PHE A 845 -32.48 7.49 6.45
C PHE A 845 -33.85 8.16 6.53
N TYR A 846 -34.64 7.79 7.53
CA TYR A 846 -35.96 8.33 7.82
C TYR A 846 -36.02 8.84 9.24
N ASP A 847 -36.78 9.90 9.48
CA ASP A 847 -37.17 10.28 10.83
C ASP A 847 -38.26 9.33 11.39
N LEU A 848 -38.67 9.56 12.64
CA LEU A 848 -39.68 8.73 13.30
C LEU A 848 -41.11 8.94 12.75
N ASP A 849 -41.31 9.95 11.92
CA ASP A 849 -42.58 10.25 11.26
C ASP A 849 -42.56 9.80 9.79
N GLY A 850 -41.58 8.97 9.39
CA GLY A 850 -41.49 8.38 8.06
C GLY A 850 -41.04 9.35 6.96
N ASN A 851 -40.59 10.55 7.30
CA ASN A 851 -40.10 11.50 6.29
C ASN A 851 -38.70 11.10 5.83
N PRO A 852 -38.45 11.04 4.50
CA PRO A 852 -37.13 10.73 3.97
C PRO A 852 -36.15 11.86 4.25
N ARG A 853 -34.90 11.49 4.50
CA ARG A 853 -33.77 12.41 4.52
C ARG A 853 -32.95 12.29 3.23
N ALA A 854 -31.92 13.14 3.12
CA ALA A 854 -31.06 13.26 1.95
C ALA A 854 -30.57 11.90 1.39
N GLU A 855 -30.16 10.99 2.26
CA GLU A 855 -29.69 9.66 1.88
C GLU A 855 -30.81 8.76 1.36
N ALA A 856 -31.99 8.81 2.00
CA ALA A 856 -33.16 8.04 1.57
C ALA A 856 -33.72 8.51 0.22
N GLU A 857 -33.68 9.82 -0.06
CA GLU A 857 -34.03 10.38 -1.38
C GLU A 857 -33.11 9.81 -2.47
N VAL A 858 -31.79 9.82 -2.24
CA VAL A 858 -30.82 9.27 -3.19
C VAL A 858 -31.03 7.78 -3.37
N TRP A 859 -31.19 7.03 -2.27
CA TRP A 859 -31.46 5.59 -2.31
C TRP A 859 -32.67 5.26 -3.17
N LYS A 860 -33.81 5.91 -2.93
CA LYS A 860 -35.04 5.74 -3.73
C LYS A 860 -34.82 6.08 -5.20
N SER A 861 -34.17 7.22 -5.48
CA SER A 861 -33.94 7.66 -6.86
C SER A 861 -33.04 6.70 -7.65
N GLN A 862 -31.99 6.14 -7.02
CA GLN A 862 -31.10 5.19 -7.67
C GLN A 862 -31.76 3.83 -7.88
N LEU A 863 -32.58 3.36 -6.94
CA LEU A 863 -33.36 2.13 -7.16
C LEU A 863 -34.33 2.28 -8.32
N ALA A 864 -34.96 3.45 -8.48
CA ALA A 864 -35.79 3.72 -9.65
C ALA A 864 -34.97 3.70 -10.96
N GLU A 865 -33.76 4.28 -10.96
CA GLU A 865 -32.83 4.22 -12.11
C GLU A 865 -32.33 2.78 -12.39
N TRP A 866 -32.19 1.97 -11.36
CA TRP A 866 -31.76 0.56 -11.43
C TRP A 866 -32.93 -0.42 -11.45
N SER A 867 -34.04 -0.02 -12.07
CA SER A 867 -35.21 -0.85 -12.30
C SER A 867 -35.53 -0.91 -13.80
N THR A 868 -36.16 -1.99 -14.24
CA THR A 868 -36.59 -2.16 -15.63
C THR A 868 -38.11 -2.11 -15.72
N LYS A 869 -38.61 -1.19 -16.56
CA LYS A 869 -40.03 -1.08 -16.89
C LYS A 869 -40.17 -0.73 -18.36
N GLU A 870 -40.66 -1.68 -19.14
CA GLU A 870 -40.69 -1.61 -20.60
C GLU A 870 -42.08 -1.90 -21.14
N THR A 871 -42.46 -1.21 -22.22
CA THR A 871 -43.61 -1.54 -23.05
C THR A 871 -43.10 -1.92 -24.43
N LEU A 872 -43.23 -3.19 -24.77
CA LEU A 872 -42.64 -3.80 -25.97
C LEU A 872 -43.76 -4.24 -26.91
N SER A 873 -43.42 -4.45 -28.18
CA SER A 873 -44.29 -5.12 -29.15
C SER A 873 -43.60 -6.38 -29.66
N THR A 874 -44.35 -7.48 -29.70
CA THR A 874 -43.83 -8.73 -30.27
C THR A 874 -43.82 -8.68 -31.80
N ASP A 875 -42.78 -9.26 -32.38
CA ASP A 875 -42.63 -9.38 -33.82
C ASP A 875 -43.56 -10.45 -34.44
N LYS A 876 -43.39 -10.73 -35.74
CA LYS A 876 -44.20 -11.74 -36.45
C LYS A 876 -44.00 -13.18 -35.94
N SER A 877 -42.88 -13.45 -35.28
CA SER A 877 -42.57 -14.73 -34.63
C SER A 877 -43.04 -14.79 -33.17
N GLY A 878 -43.62 -13.69 -32.66
CA GLY A 878 -44.13 -13.58 -31.30
C GLY A 878 -43.06 -13.25 -30.28
N VAL A 879 -41.89 -12.78 -30.72
CA VAL A 879 -40.73 -12.50 -29.87
C VAL A 879 -40.64 -11.00 -29.58
N ALA A 880 -40.38 -10.66 -28.33
CA ALA A 880 -39.96 -9.32 -27.91
C ALA A 880 -38.61 -9.43 -27.19
N ASN A 881 -37.66 -8.56 -27.54
CA ASN A 881 -36.34 -8.55 -26.92
C ASN A 881 -36.16 -7.27 -26.10
N PHE A 882 -35.56 -7.40 -24.92
CA PHE A 882 -35.15 -6.26 -24.12
C PHE A 882 -33.91 -6.62 -23.29
N ARG A 883 -33.27 -5.59 -22.73
CA ARG A 883 -32.16 -5.77 -21.81
C ARG A 883 -32.50 -5.15 -20.47
N GLY A 884 -32.68 -5.99 -19.46
CA GLY A 884 -33.16 -5.57 -18.14
C GLY A 884 -32.17 -5.85 -17.02
N TYR A 885 -32.34 -5.19 -15.87
CA TYR A 885 -31.59 -5.51 -14.65
C TYR A 885 -31.93 -6.92 -14.14
N LYS A 886 -30.96 -7.60 -13.55
CA LYS A 886 -31.16 -8.95 -13.03
C LYS A 886 -32.10 -8.91 -11.82
N GLY A 887 -33.09 -9.80 -11.82
CA GLY A 887 -34.14 -9.81 -10.82
C GLY A 887 -35.36 -10.62 -11.24
N THR A 888 -36.45 -10.40 -10.50
CA THR A 888 -37.74 -11.03 -10.76
C THR A 888 -38.63 -10.06 -11.52
N TYR A 889 -39.33 -10.57 -12.54
CA TYR A 889 -40.15 -9.78 -13.45
C TYR A 889 -41.58 -10.30 -13.50
N LYS A 890 -42.51 -9.36 -13.70
CA LYS A 890 -43.88 -9.65 -14.11
C LYS A 890 -44.08 -9.16 -15.54
N VAL A 891 -44.46 -10.07 -16.42
CA VAL A 891 -44.99 -9.72 -17.74
C VAL A 891 -46.51 -9.62 -17.67
N SER A 892 -47.09 -8.61 -18.30
CA SER A 892 -48.53 -8.39 -18.44
C SER A 892 -48.92 -8.15 -19.90
N ILE A 893 -49.90 -8.89 -20.40
CA ILE A 893 -50.36 -8.83 -21.81
C ILE A 893 -51.87 -8.64 -21.81
N THR A 894 -52.37 -7.57 -22.44
CA THR A 894 -53.82 -7.30 -22.52
C THR A 894 -54.35 -7.62 -23.91
N LYS A 895 -55.32 -8.54 -23.99
CA LYS A 895 -55.98 -8.94 -25.24
C LYS A 895 -57.48 -9.02 -25.05
N LYS A 896 -58.25 -8.26 -25.85
CA LYS A 896 -59.73 -8.23 -25.81
C LYS A 896 -60.30 -8.01 -24.39
N GLY A 897 -59.71 -7.07 -23.65
CA GLY A 897 -60.15 -6.73 -22.28
C GLY A 897 -59.72 -7.71 -21.19
N LYS A 898 -58.99 -8.79 -21.51
CA LYS A 898 -58.39 -9.70 -20.52
C LYS A 898 -56.89 -9.47 -20.42
N THR A 899 -56.37 -9.41 -19.18
CA THR A 899 -54.94 -9.29 -18.90
C THR A 899 -54.38 -10.63 -18.45
N TYR A 900 -53.28 -11.05 -19.06
CA TYR A 900 -52.54 -12.28 -18.77
C TYR A 900 -51.23 -11.90 -18.11
N THR A 901 -50.86 -12.56 -17.01
CA THR A 901 -49.62 -12.25 -16.29
C THR A 901 -48.78 -13.49 -16.03
N LYS A 902 -47.46 -13.36 -16.10
CA LYS A 902 -46.51 -14.42 -15.73
C LYS A 902 -45.31 -13.82 -14.99
N VAL A 903 -44.82 -14.54 -14.00
CA VAL A 903 -43.59 -14.18 -13.28
C VAL A 903 -42.42 -15.00 -13.82
N PHE A 904 -41.27 -14.38 -14.03
CA PHE A 904 -40.04 -15.03 -14.46
C PHE A 904 -38.81 -14.33 -13.86
N LYS A 905 -37.63 -14.96 -14.00
CA LYS A 905 -36.36 -14.40 -13.52
C LYS A 905 -35.45 -14.06 -14.69
N VAL A 906 -34.67 -12.99 -14.50
CA VAL A 906 -33.52 -12.62 -15.33
C VAL A 906 -32.30 -12.76 -14.43
N ASP A 907 -31.55 -13.84 -14.59
CA ASP A 907 -30.39 -14.14 -13.73
C ASP A 907 -29.11 -14.49 -14.53
N GLN A 908 -29.25 -14.80 -15.82
CA GLN A 908 -28.14 -15.04 -16.74
C GLN A 908 -27.84 -13.82 -17.63
N PRO A 909 -26.68 -13.78 -18.32
CA PRO A 909 -26.41 -12.79 -19.36
C PRO A 909 -27.39 -12.86 -20.53
N GLU A 910 -27.86 -14.06 -20.88
CA GLU A 910 -28.86 -14.32 -21.92
C GLU A 910 -29.97 -15.18 -21.35
N ASN A 911 -31.24 -14.78 -21.53
CA ASN A 911 -32.39 -15.44 -20.94
C ASN A 911 -33.45 -15.66 -22.02
N THR A 912 -33.96 -16.88 -22.15
CA THR A 912 -35.07 -17.20 -23.07
C THR A 912 -36.30 -17.56 -22.26
N ILE A 913 -37.38 -16.78 -22.41
CA ILE A 913 -38.59 -16.90 -21.61
C ILE A 913 -39.77 -17.16 -22.55
N THR A 914 -40.57 -18.18 -22.27
CA THR A 914 -41.79 -18.46 -23.03
C THR A 914 -43.05 -18.22 -22.18
N VAL A 915 -43.98 -17.43 -22.71
CA VAL A 915 -45.27 -17.11 -22.10
C VAL A 915 -46.38 -17.64 -22.98
N LYS A 916 -47.18 -18.58 -22.48
CA LYS A 916 -48.38 -19.06 -23.18
C LYS A 916 -49.61 -18.36 -22.60
N LEU A 917 -50.49 -17.81 -23.45
CA LEU A 917 -51.75 -17.16 -23.06
C LEU A 917 -52.83 -18.15 -22.53
N THR A 918 -52.39 -19.26 -21.91
CA THR A 918 -53.19 -20.33 -21.28
C THR A 918 -52.75 -20.64 -19.86
N GLU A 919 -51.58 -20.16 -19.41
CA GLU A 919 -51.07 -20.40 -18.06
C GLU A 919 -51.78 -19.49 -17.03
N LEU A 920 -53.00 -19.96 -16.69
CA LEU A 920 -53.81 -19.92 -15.46
C LEU A 920 -54.22 -18.64 -14.69
N ALA A 921 -55.46 -18.79 -14.18
CA ALA A 921 -56.11 -18.41 -12.91
C ALA A 921 -56.10 -16.94 -12.42
N ASN A 922 -57.30 -16.53 -11.99
CA ASN A 922 -57.60 -15.29 -11.26
C ASN A 922 -56.79 -15.13 -9.99
#